data_AF-A0A1U9ND79-F1
#
_entry.id   AF-A0A1U9ND79-F1
#
_cell.length_a   1.000
_cell.length_b   1.000
_cell.length_c   1.000
_cell.angle_alpha   90.00
_cell.angle_beta   90.00
_cell.angle_gamma   90.00
#
_symmetry.space_group_name_H-M   'P 1'
#
loop_
_entity.id
_entity.type
_entity.pdbx_description
1 polymer ?
#
loop_
_entity_poly.entity_id
_entity_poly.type
_entity_poly.pdbx_seq_one_letter_code
_entity_poly.pdbx_strand_id
1 'polypeptide(L)'
;MFRLLLLIVGLTVSLLATAQSPLLPLMPYPQQLVQSTDQPSLQPGRDWRLAVNGTVTPELNAALKRFAQRTYKQTGIPVRWKKSTAAKATLVINLKDSRSMSPHISEWDESYELVINQQQIQLSANQHLGVLRAMETLLQLIGGAEKTIQLPQVSIRDVPRFPWRGLLLDTSRHFFSVDTIKRQIDAMAAAKYNIFHWHLTDDQGWRFESKRYPKLQALASDGQYYTRKQMREVVAYAQARGIQVLPEIDVPGHASAIAVAYPELMSAPGPYAMEYRWGVHKPTLNPANENVYVFIDALVAEVKALFPFEYLHIGGDEVDPEHWDNNADIQDFMQANKLKDSHALQAYFNQRVQQILQKHQRKMIGWDEIQHKDLPKDIVIQSWRGPDAVSESVAAGFQAILSTGYYLDQPQSAAYHYRNDPIPPPPYTHSALVSSDQQDALSSWSFVMPRKRGSPVTGSFTLIDVQEGFVDFTGKSRRAVVVQKSEKDAAVFSLDTWMGPVEFRVKFSGDELQGVAIVGNAPYALSGKKNAPKVIAKSEKVTPLSAQSQRLILGGEAALWAEIVDEQSIDLRLWPRAFIVAERLWSAQELQDENVMYQRMNAIAAWAEKSTGLLHRQQTERALQRLFSSKDIQPAAVFIELLEPAYYYHRQHEKSANESYSKVDPLNRLVDALPAENDSLRQFNQRLTRWLVNPVAGNDYSALRAQLQRWSGNRAALAPLLKEQPSLNSLADKTQEIVELTQMLLDKRLHQQSLSPAEQKTLEKQLSNDLQIEQEMIVALVFSAEKILNSFTRH
;
A
#
# COMPACT_ATOMS: atom_id res chain seq x y z
N MET A 1 42.83 62.81 -30.72
CA MET A 1 43.23 61.74 -31.68
C MET A 1 42.80 60.40 -31.11
N PHE A 2 41.95 59.66 -31.84
CA PHE A 2 41.89 58.20 -32.03
C PHE A 2 42.20 57.27 -30.82
N ARG A 3 41.47 56.19 -30.49
CA ARG A 3 40.35 55.43 -31.08
C ARG A 3 39.95 54.35 -30.05
N LEU A 4 38.64 54.06 -30.01
CA LEU A 4 37.99 52.75 -29.81
C LEU A 4 38.87 51.52 -29.46
N LEU A 5 38.48 50.78 -28.41
CA LEU A 5 38.06 49.37 -28.55
C LEU A 5 37.22 48.91 -27.35
N LEU A 6 35.91 48.76 -27.59
CA LEU A 6 34.99 47.95 -26.80
C LEU A 6 35.37 46.47 -26.93
N LEU A 7 35.38 45.72 -25.82
CA LEU A 7 35.31 44.27 -25.84
C LEU A 7 34.02 43.85 -25.11
N ILE A 8 32.96 43.71 -25.91
CA ILE A 8 31.70 43.07 -25.55
C ILE A 8 31.99 41.58 -25.44
N VAL A 9 32.10 41.06 -24.21
CA VAL A 9 31.90 39.63 -23.95
C VAL A 9 30.40 39.44 -23.84
N GLY A 10 29.78 39.14 -24.97
CA GLY A 10 28.39 38.70 -25.02
C GLY A 10 28.28 37.32 -24.36
N LEU A 11 27.71 37.29 -23.16
CA LEU A 11 27.05 36.09 -22.64
C LEU A 11 25.83 35.83 -23.53
N THR A 12 26.02 35.12 -24.65
CA THR A 12 24.92 34.39 -25.27
C THR A 12 24.64 33.16 -24.42
N VAL A 13 23.89 33.35 -23.34
CA VAL A 13 23.11 32.27 -22.75
C VAL A 13 22.15 31.83 -23.84
N SER A 14 22.53 30.77 -24.55
CA SER A 14 21.61 30.07 -25.42
C SER A 14 20.54 29.48 -24.52
N LEU A 15 19.40 30.16 -24.44
CA LEU A 15 18.12 29.60 -24.00
C LEU A 15 17.71 28.54 -25.03
N LEU A 16 18.43 27.41 -25.04
CA LEU A 16 17.87 26.17 -25.53
C LEU A 16 16.86 25.78 -24.46
N ALA A 17 15.59 26.10 -24.71
CA ALA A 17 14.50 25.38 -24.11
C ALA A 17 14.70 23.91 -24.49
N THR A 18 15.37 23.14 -23.63
CA THR A 18 15.40 21.69 -23.74
C THR A 18 13.96 21.24 -23.59
N ALA A 19 13.30 20.90 -24.69
CA ALA A 19 12.05 20.18 -24.63
C ALA A 19 12.31 18.95 -23.75
N GLN A 20 11.72 18.94 -22.55
CA GLN A 20 11.80 17.77 -21.68
C GLN A 20 11.23 16.59 -22.45
N SER A 21 12.01 15.51 -22.56
CA SER A 21 11.53 14.28 -23.19
C SER A 21 10.21 13.85 -22.54
N PRO A 22 9.21 13.40 -23.32
CA PRO A 22 7.91 13.07 -22.79
C PRO A 22 8.02 11.92 -21.79
N LEU A 23 7.45 12.12 -20.60
CA LEU A 23 7.47 11.13 -19.52
C LEU A 23 6.80 9.83 -19.99
N LEU A 24 7.56 8.74 -19.99
CA LEU A 24 7.03 7.43 -20.38
C LEU A 24 6.18 6.83 -19.24
N PRO A 25 5.01 6.25 -19.55
CA PRO A 25 4.11 5.65 -18.56
C PRO A 25 4.63 4.28 -18.12
N LEU A 26 5.79 4.24 -17.49
CA LEU A 26 6.43 3.04 -16.95
C LEU A 26 6.25 2.99 -15.44
N MET A 27 5.86 1.83 -14.93
CA MET A 27 5.73 1.59 -13.49
C MET A 27 5.89 0.09 -13.22
N PRO A 28 6.96 -0.35 -12.55
CA PRO A 28 8.06 0.45 -12.02
C PRO A 28 8.88 1.20 -13.08
N TYR A 29 9.34 2.40 -12.73
CA TYR A 29 10.28 3.17 -13.56
C TYR A 29 11.67 2.51 -13.58
N PRO A 30 12.32 2.35 -14.75
CA PRO A 30 13.60 1.65 -14.82
C PRO A 30 14.74 2.39 -14.12
N GLN A 31 15.72 1.62 -13.60
CA GLN A 31 16.93 2.16 -12.95
C GLN A 31 17.72 3.10 -13.87
N GLN A 32 17.86 2.74 -15.15
CA GLN A 32 18.49 3.58 -16.16
C GLN A 32 17.64 3.58 -17.42
N LEU A 33 17.28 4.78 -17.88
CA LEU A 33 16.52 4.99 -19.11
C LEU A 33 17.09 6.18 -19.86
N VAL A 34 17.48 5.94 -21.12
CA VAL A 34 17.82 6.99 -22.08
C VAL A 34 16.79 6.95 -23.19
N GLN A 35 16.11 8.07 -23.42
CA GLN A 35 15.14 8.22 -24.50
C GLN A 35 15.70 9.18 -25.56
N SER A 36 15.60 8.79 -26.83
CA SER A 36 15.91 9.68 -27.95
C SER A 36 14.61 10.14 -28.63
N THR A 37 14.50 11.44 -28.85
CA THR A 37 13.39 12.08 -29.58
C THR A 37 13.81 12.61 -30.96
N ASP A 38 15.09 12.45 -31.32
CA ASP A 38 15.68 12.97 -32.57
C ASP A 38 15.26 12.18 -33.82
N GLN A 39 14.66 11.01 -33.62
CA GLN A 39 14.37 10.03 -34.66
C GLN A 39 12.97 9.44 -34.47
N PRO A 40 12.26 9.06 -35.55
CA PRO A 40 10.90 8.51 -35.47
C PRO A 40 10.80 7.23 -34.64
N SER A 41 9.62 6.99 -34.08
CA SER A 41 9.28 5.76 -33.35
C SER A 41 9.40 4.52 -34.23
N LEU A 42 9.73 3.37 -33.61
CA LEU A 42 9.65 2.08 -34.29
C LEU A 42 8.17 1.71 -34.47
N GLN A 43 7.79 1.39 -35.70
CA GLN A 43 6.42 0.98 -36.03
C GLN A 43 6.42 -0.47 -36.55
N PRO A 44 6.41 -1.46 -35.64
CA PRO A 44 6.37 -2.84 -36.07
C PRO A 44 4.98 -3.15 -36.65
N GLY A 45 4.94 -3.74 -37.85
CA GLY A 45 3.70 -4.28 -38.42
C GLY A 45 3.17 -5.50 -37.65
N ARG A 46 2.18 -6.20 -38.19
CA ARG A 46 1.59 -7.42 -37.56
C ARG A 46 2.49 -8.66 -37.55
N ASP A 47 3.45 -8.73 -38.48
CA ASP A 47 4.33 -9.88 -38.67
C ASP A 47 5.68 -9.62 -37.99
N TRP A 48 5.77 -9.89 -36.69
CA TRP A 48 6.98 -9.70 -35.92
C TRP A 48 7.97 -10.82 -36.22
N ARG A 49 9.12 -10.45 -36.77
CA ARG A 49 10.22 -11.40 -36.97
C ARG A 49 10.97 -11.58 -35.65
N LEU A 50 11.08 -12.82 -35.18
CA LEU A 50 11.71 -13.18 -33.92
C LEU A 50 13.02 -13.92 -34.18
N ALA A 51 14.09 -13.47 -33.52
CA ALA A 51 15.33 -14.22 -33.37
C ALA A 51 15.61 -14.42 -31.87
N VAL A 52 16.03 -15.63 -31.49
CA VAL A 52 16.46 -15.95 -30.13
C VAL A 52 17.89 -16.47 -30.19
N ASN A 53 18.79 -15.78 -29.53
CA ASN A 53 20.17 -16.21 -29.29
C ASN A 53 20.20 -16.86 -27.90
N GLY A 54 20.19 -18.19 -27.88
CA GLY A 54 20.02 -19.01 -26.69
C GLY A 54 19.03 -20.15 -26.94
N THR A 55 18.68 -20.89 -25.89
CA THR A 55 17.73 -22.02 -25.99
C THR A 55 16.30 -21.52 -25.91
N VAL A 56 15.46 -21.93 -26.87
CA VAL A 56 14.01 -21.68 -26.83
C VAL A 56 13.33 -22.77 -26.02
N THR A 57 12.91 -22.45 -24.80
CA THR A 57 12.22 -23.39 -23.91
C THR A 57 10.69 -23.30 -24.03
N PRO A 58 9.93 -24.30 -23.52
CA PRO A 58 8.48 -24.19 -23.43
C PRO A 58 7.99 -22.96 -22.66
N GLU A 59 8.70 -22.56 -21.59
CA GLU A 59 8.40 -21.39 -20.78
C GLU A 59 8.55 -20.10 -21.60
N LEU A 60 9.64 -19.98 -22.37
CA LEU A 60 9.84 -18.84 -23.27
C LEU A 60 8.75 -18.77 -24.37
N ASN A 61 8.40 -19.91 -24.97
CA ASN A 61 7.32 -19.97 -25.95
C ASN A 61 5.97 -19.55 -25.33
N ALA A 62 5.67 -19.99 -24.11
CA ALA A 62 4.48 -19.59 -23.39
C ALA A 62 4.48 -18.08 -23.07
N ALA A 63 5.62 -17.51 -22.69
CA ALA A 63 5.79 -16.08 -22.46
C ALA A 63 5.53 -15.27 -23.75
N LEU A 64 6.12 -15.67 -24.87
CA LEU A 64 5.90 -15.04 -26.19
C LEU A 64 4.43 -15.11 -26.63
N LYS A 65 3.74 -16.22 -26.34
CA LYS A 65 2.31 -16.36 -26.62
C LYS A 65 1.49 -15.39 -25.76
N ARG A 66 1.76 -15.31 -24.45
CA ARG A 66 1.09 -14.37 -23.55
C ARG A 66 1.34 -12.91 -23.95
N PHE A 67 2.57 -12.56 -24.31
CA PHE A 67 2.92 -11.24 -24.82
C PHE A 67 2.09 -10.87 -26.05
N ALA A 68 2.01 -11.76 -27.04
CA ALA A 68 1.20 -11.54 -28.24
C ALA A 68 -0.29 -11.38 -27.92
N GLN A 69 -0.82 -12.20 -27.00
CA GLN A 69 -2.21 -12.10 -26.54
C GLN A 69 -2.48 -10.75 -25.83
N ARG A 70 -1.60 -10.31 -24.94
CA ARG A 70 -1.74 -9.03 -24.23
C ARG A 70 -1.59 -7.83 -25.16
N THR A 71 -0.66 -7.90 -26.12
CA THR A 71 -0.55 -6.89 -27.19
C THR A 71 -1.85 -6.77 -27.98
N TYR A 72 -2.47 -7.90 -28.34
CA TYR A 72 -3.76 -7.89 -29.01
C TYR A 72 -4.88 -7.30 -28.13
N LYS A 73 -4.93 -7.64 -26.84
CA LYS A 73 -5.92 -7.04 -25.91
C LYS A 73 -5.75 -5.52 -25.78
N GLN A 74 -4.51 -5.01 -25.81
CA GLN A 74 -4.21 -3.58 -25.70
C GLN A 74 -4.55 -2.77 -26.97
N THR A 75 -4.31 -3.36 -28.14
CA THR A 75 -4.23 -2.62 -29.42
C THR A 75 -5.21 -3.10 -30.49
N GLY A 76 -5.75 -4.31 -30.37
CA GLY A 76 -6.50 -4.99 -31.44
C GLY A 76 -5.61 -5.49 -32.59
N ILE A 77 -4.28 -5.32 -32.53
CA ILE A 77 -3.34 -5.73 -33.57
C ILE A 77 -2.73 -7.09 -33.22
N PRO A 78 -2.92 -8.13 -34.05
CA PRO A 78 -2.35 -9.44 -33.75
C PRO A 78 -0.84 -9.44 -34.00
N VAL A 79 -0.06 -9.88 -33.00
CA VAL A 79 1.37 -10.15 -33.16
C VAL A 79 1.57 -11.59 -33.63
N ARG A 80 2.06 -11.77 -34.86
CA ARG A 80 2.37 -13.07 -35.44
C ARG A 80 3.87 -13.29 -35.46
N TRP A 81 4.34 -14.22 -34.64
CA TRP A 81 5.76 -14.58 -34.58
C TRP A 81 6.21 -15.32 -35.84
N LYS A 82 7.22 -14.78 -36.54
CA LYS A 82 7.91 -15.44 -37.65
C LYS A 82 9.38 -15.61 -37.31
N LYS A 83 9.89 -16.84 -37.32
CA LYS A 83 11.32 -17.08 -37.08
C LYS A 83 12.17 -16.36 -38.12
N SER A 84 13.27 -15.75 -37.69
CA SER A 84 14.19 -14.99 -38.54
C SER A 84 15.63 -15.03 -37.99
N THR A 85 16.59 -14.61 -38.81
CA THR A 85 17.94 -14.24 -38.35
C THR A 85 17.91 -12.92 -37.58
N ALA A 86 18.82 -12.71 -36.64
CA ALA A 86 18.90 -11.49 -35.83
C ALA A 86 18.91 -10.20 -36.68
N ALA A 87 19.71 -10.15 -37.75
CA ALA A 87 19.81 -8.98 -38.64
C ALA A 87 18.50 -8.56 -39.32
N LYS A 88 17.51 -9.45 -39.41
CA LYS A 88 16.20 -9.21 -40.04
C LYS A 88 15.05 -9.25 -39.04
N ALA A 89 15.33 -9.46 -37.76
CA ALA A 89 14.32 -9.62 -36.73
C ALA A 89 13.77 -8.26 -36.27
N THR A 90 12.47 -8.24 -35.98
CA THR A 90 11.81 -7.14 -35.26
C THR A 90 12.14 -7.20 -33.77
N LEU A 91 12.17 -8.41 -33.20
CA LEU A 91 12.57 -8.67 -31.81
C LEU A 91 13.72 -9.69 -31.79
N VAL A 92 14.82 -9.30 -31.17
CA VAL A 92 15.96 -10.17 -30.86
C VAL A 92 15.99 -10.39 -29.34
N ILE A 93 15.96 -11.65 -28.91
CA ILE A 93 16.12 -12.03 -27.51
C ILE A 93 17.49 -12.70 -27.34
N ASN A 94 18.36 -12.12 -26.52
CA ASN A 94 19.62 -12.71 -26.09
C ASN A 94 19.46 -13.25 -24.67
N LEU A 95 19.37 -14.57 -24.54
CA LEU A 95 19.18 -15.25 -23.25
C LEU A 95 20.39 -16.15 -22.97
N LYS A 96 21.15 -15.82 -21.93
CA LYS A 96 22.36 -16.58 -21.58
C LYS A 96 22.04 -17.91 -20.90
N ASP A 97 21.13 -17.89 -19.94
CA ASP A 97 20.72 -19.04 -19.15
C ASP A 97 19.21 -19.27 -19.25
N SER A 98 18.84 -20.41 -19.81
CA SER A 98 17.45 -20.79 -20.04
C SER A 98 16.88 -21.72 -18.96
N ARG A 99 17.54 -21.85 -17.80
CA ARG A 99 17.02 -22.64 -16.68
C ARG A 99 15.68 -22.06 -16.19
N SER A 100 14.81 -22.96 -15.74
CA SER A 100 13.56 -22.60 -15.06
C SER A 100 13.85 -21.85 -13.75
N MET A 101 12.87 -21.09 -13.27
CA MET A 101 12.98 -20.33 -12.02
C MET A 101 13.30 -21.26 -10.85
N SER A 102 14.38 -20.95 -10.11
CA SER A 102 14.79 -21.68 -8.92
C SER A 102 13.82 -21.49 -7.76
N PRO A 103 13.61 -22.48 -6.87
CA PRO A 103 12.93 -22.27 -5.60
C PRO A 103 13.75 -21.42 -4.61
N HIS A 104 15.03 -21.13 -4.90
CA HIS A 104 15.91 -20.34 -4.06
C HIS A 104 16.09 -18.91 -4.58
N ILE A 105 15.71 -17.91 -3.78
CA ILE A 105 15.72 -16.49 -4.18
C ILE A 105 17.13 -15.97 -4.47
N SER A 106 18.14 -16.52 -3.79
CA SER A 106 19.55 -16.14 -3.99
C SER A 106 20.11 -16.52 -5.36
N GLU A 107 19.40 -17.35 -6.13
CA GLU A 107 19.82 -17.78 -7.47
C GLU A 107 19.18 -16.94 -8.59
N TRP A 108 18.28 -15.99 -8.26
CA TRP A 108 17.53 -15.24 -9.26
C TRP A 108 18.34 -14.08 -9.83
N ASP A 109 18.35 -13.98 -11.16
CA ASP A 109 18.80 -12.79 -11.88
C ASP A 109 17.64 -12.22 -12.68
N GLU A 110 17.09 -11.10 -12.20
CA GLU A 110 15.96 -10.40 -12.81
C GLU A 110 16.38 -9.21 -13.68
N SER A 111 17.69 -9.02 -13.87
CA SER A 111 18.23 -7.91 -14.66
C SER A 111 17.99 -8.09 -16.15
N TYR A 112 17.80 -6.98 -16.85
CA TYR A 112 17.65 -6.97 -18.30
C TYR A 112 18.14 -5.67 -18.92
N GLU A 113 18.44 -5.75 -20.23
CA GLU A 113 18.64 -4.59 -21.09
C GLU A 113 17.61 -4.63 -22.22
N LEU A 114 16.98 -3.49 -22.50
CA LEU A 114 16.01 -3.31 -23.59
C LEU A 114 16.42 -2.10 -24.43
N VAL A 115 16.80 -2.35 -25.68
CA VAL A 115 17.13 -1.30 -26.65
C VAL A 115 16.11 -1.33 -27.78
N ILE A 116 15.44 -0.20 -27.99
CA ILE A 116 14.52 0.01 -29.11
C ILE A 116 15.11 1.13 -29.98
N ASN A 117 15.41 0.80 -31.22
CA ASN A 117 15.83 1.77 -32.25
C ASN A 117 14.86 1.73 -33.44
N GLN A 118 15.12 2.49 -34.50
CA GLN A 118 14.27 2.55 -35.69
C GLN A 118 14.03 1.22 -36.41
N GLN A 119 14.87 0.22 -36.17
CA GLN A 119 14.91 -1.02 -36.95
C GLN A 119 14.46 -2.23 -36.13
N GLN A 120 14.81 -2.29 -34.84
CA GLN A 120 14.72 -3.50 -34.04
C GLN A 120 14.44 -3.20 -32.56
N ILE A 121 13.90 -4.20 -31.88
CA ILE A 121 13.85 -4.34 -30.44
C ILE A 121 14.89 -5.40 -30.05
N GLN A 122 15.84 -5.04 -29.21
CA GLN A 122 16.85 -5.94 -28.66
C GLN A 122 16.64 -6.08 -27.17
N LEU A 123 16.38 -7.30 -26.72
CA LEU A 123 16.17 -7.66 -25.33
C LEU A 123 17.28 -8.62 -24.92
N SER A 124 18.07 -8.25 -23.91
CA SER A 124 19.12 -9.10 -23.37
C SER A 124 18.87 -9.36 -21.89
N ALA A 125 19.02 -10.61 -21.45
CA ALA A 125 18.89 -10.99 -20.04
C ALA A 125 19.83 -12.17 -19.71
N ASN A 126 20.29 -12.22 -18.46
CA ASN A 126 21.10 -13.34 -17.99
C ASN A 126 20.25 -14.59 -17.79
N GLN A 127 19.06 -14.46 -17.18
CA GLN A 127 18.11 -15.55 -16.95
C GLN A 127 16.73 -15.26 -17.56
N HIS A 128 15.88 -16.29 -17.60
CA HIS A 128 14.50 -16.18 -18.10
C HIS A 128 13.68 -15.10 -17.36
N LEU A 129 13.92 -14.90 -16.06
CA LEU A 129 13.24 -13.87 -15.27
C LEU A 129 13.42 -12.46 -15.84
N GLY A 130 14.65 -12.06 -16.18
CA GLY A 130 14.91 -10.78 -16.83
C GLY A 130 14.15 -10.61 -18.15
N VAL A 131 13.95 -11.69 -18.93
CA VAL A 131 13.12 -11.65 -20.15
C VAL A 131 11.67 -11.33 -19.81
N LEU A 132 11.10 -11.94 -18.77
CA LEU A 132 9.74 -11.64 -18.33
C LEU A 132 9.61 -10.18 -17.89
N ARG A 133 10.57 -9.65 -17.12
CA ARG A 133 10.56 -8.24 -16.68
C ARG A 133 10.65 -7.27 -17.85
N ALA A 134 11.53 -7.55 -18.81
CA ALA A 134 11.66 -6.76 -20.04
C ALA A 134 10.40 -6.77 -20.90
N MET A 135 9.72 -7.92 -21.00
CA MET A 135 8.45 -8.05 -21.74
C MET A 135 7.35 -7.19 -21.12
N GLU A 136 7.28 -7.09 -19.78
CA GLU A 136 6.32 -6.20 -19.12
C GLU A 136 6.61 -4.73 -19.38
N THR A 137 7.88 -4.32 -19.35
CA THR A 137 8.29 -2.96 -19.75
C THR A 137 7.92 -2.69 -21.21
N LEU A 138 8.16 -3.64 -22.12
CA LEU A 138 7.76 -3.50 -23.52
C LEU A 138 6.24 -3.41 -23.68
N LEU A 139 5.45 -4.19 -22.93
CA LEU A 139 3.98 -4.09 -22.95
C LEU A 139 3.47 -2.74 -22.43
N GLN A 140 4.16 -2.11 -21.47
CA GLN A 140 3.84 -0.75 -21.01
C GLN A 140 4.22 0.30 -22.08
N LEU A 141 5.38 0.15 -22.75
CA LEU A 141 5.79 1.03 -23.86
C LEU A 141 4.86 0.94 -25.08
N ILE A 142 4.27 -0.23 -25.35
CA ILE A 142 3.21 -0.39 -26.37
C ILE A 142 1.97 0.45 -25.99
N GLY A 143 1.69 0.61 -24.69
CA GLY A 143 0.57 1.41 -24.20
C GLY A 143 -0.80 0.85 -24.61
N GLY A 144 -1.73 1.75 -24.93
CA GLY A 144 -3.04 1.37 -25.46
C GLY A 144 -3.67 2.46 -26.33
N ALA A 145 -4.53 2.03 -27.25
CA ALA A 145 -5.42 2.89 -28.07
C ALA A 145 -4.81 3.67 -29.25
N GLU A 146 -3.93 3.06 -30.04
CA GLU A 146 -3.63 3.55 -31.39
C GLU A 146 -3.94 2.49 -32.47
N LYS A 147 -4.27 2.95 -33.70
CA LYS A 147 -4.48 2.05 -34.87
C LYS A 147 -3.18 1.35 -35.31
N THR A 148 -2.05 1.74 -34.75
CA THR A 148 -0.70 1.25 -35.06
C THR A 148 0.10 1.14 -33.77
N ILE A 149 0.99 0.15 -33.66
CA ILE A 149 1.95 0.08 -32.55
C ILE A 149 3.06 1.09 -32.83
N GLN A 150 3.30 2.01 -31.89
CA GLN A 150 4.42 2.94 -31.93
C GLN A 150 5.27 2.77 -30.68
N LEU A 151 6.55 2.46 -30.86
CA LEU A 151 7.48 2.28 -29.77
C LEU A 151 8.50 3.42 -29.74
N PRO A 152 8.68 4.11 -28.61
CA PRO A 152 9.70 5.15 -28.49
C PRO A 152 11.10 4.54 -28.58
N GLN A 153 12.05 5.32 -29.07
CA GLN A 153 13.45 4.90 -29.05
C GLN A 153 14.03 5.07 -27.66
N VAL A 154 14.41 3.94 -27.07
CA VAL A 154 14.88 3.89 -25.69
C VAL A 154 16.05 2.92 -25.57
N SER A 155 16.94 3.21 -24.63
CA SER A 155 17.92 2.26 -24.09
C SER A 155 17.67 2.17 -22.59
N ILE A 156 17.23 1.00 -22.14
CA ILE A 156 16.91 0.71 -20.76
C ILE A 156 17.87 -0.35 -20.23
N ARG A 157 18.46 -0.10 -19.06
CA ARG A 157 19.15 -1.11 -18.25
C ARG A 157 18.49 -1.12 -16.89
N ASP A 158 18.02 -2.29 -16.46
CA ASP A 158 17.11 -2.36 -15.34
C ASP A 158 17.34 -3.61 -14.49
N VAL A 159 17.13 -3.44 -13.18
CA VAL A 159 17.36 -4.44 -12.14
C VAL A 159 16.54 -4.04 -10.91
N PRO A 160 15.93 -4.97 -10.16
CA PRO A 160 15.21 -4.60 -8.95
C PRO A 160 16.16 -4.05 -7.89
N ARG A 161 15.72 -3.00 -7.17
CA ARG A 161 16.39 -2.49 -5.97
C ARG A 161 16.42 -3.53 -4.84
N PHE A 162 15.31 -4.24 -4.63
CA PHE A 162 15.18 -5.26 -3.60
C PHE A 162 14.89 -6.66 -4.20
N PRO A 163 15.55 -7.72 -3.70
CA PRO A 163 15.27 -9.08 -4.14
C PRO A 163 13.87 -9.56 -3.74
N TRP A 164 13.32 -9.10 -2.61
CA TRP A 164 11.97 -9.47 -2.15
C TRP A 164 10.95 -8.39 -2.51
N ARG A 165 9.99 -8.73 -3.37
CA ARG A 165 8.89 -7.85 -3.77
C ARG A 165 7.61 -8.66 -3.69
N GLY A 166 7.00 -8.60 -2.51
CA GLY A 166 5.86 -9.41 -2.15
C GLY A 166 4.52 -8.72 -2.31
N LEU A 167 3.49 -9.55 -2.48
CA LEU A 167 2.09 -9.16 -2.29
C LEU A 167 1.36 -10.30 -1.56
N LEU A 168 0.82 -9.99 -0.38
CA LEU A 168 -0.03 -10.84 0.44
C LEU A 168 -1.50 -10.70 0.03
N LEU A 169 -2.17 -11.82 -0.21
CA LEU A 169 -3.63 -11.89 -0.29
C LEU A 169 -4.19 -12.77 0.83
N ASP A 170 -5.04 -12.17 1.65
CA ASP A 170 -5.88 -12.86 2.61
C ASP A 170 -7.05 -13.54 1.90
N THR A 171 -7.03 -14.87 1.89
CA THR A 171 -8.14 -15.70 1.37
C THR A 171 -8.96 -16.34 2.48
N SER A 172 -8.56 -16.11 3.73
CA SER A 172 -9.21 -16.66 4.91
C SER A 172 -10.47 -15.87 5.26
N ARG A 173 -10.35 -14.55 5.46
CA ARG A 173 -11.46 -13.68 5.89
C ARG A 173 -12.58 -13.67 4.85
N HIS A 174 -12.24 -13.44 3.59
CA HIS A 174 -13.09 -13.69 2.42
C HIS A 174 -12.38 -14.57 1.39
N PHE A 175 -13.10 -15.56 0.86
CA PHE A 175 -12.57 -16.47 -0.16
C PHE A 175 -12.55 -15.82 -1.55
N PHE A 176 -11.44 -15.99 -2.28
CA PHE A 176 -11.33 -15.59 -3.69
C PHE A 176 -11.27 -16.80 -4.61
N SER A 177 -11.95 -16.76 -5.75
CA SER A 177 -11.85 -17.82 -6.76
C SER A 177 -10.42 -17.93 -7.33
N VAL A 178 -10.09 -19.11 -7.87
CA VAL A 178 -8.80 -19.34 -8.55
C VAL A 178 -8.60 -18.37 -9.72
N ASP A 179 -9.67 -18.02 -10.45
CA ASP A 179 -9.57 -17.08 -11.56
C ASP A 179 -9.29 -15.65 -11.09
N THR A 180 -9.86 -15.25 -9.94
CA THR A 180 -9.51 -13.98 -9.30
C THR A 180 -8.06 -13.96 -8.84
N ILE A 181 -7.55 -15.03 -8.21
CA ILE A 181 -6.14 -15.13 -7.82
C ILE A 181 -5.22 -15.05 -9.04
N LYS A 182 -5.53 -15.77 -10.13
CA LYS A 182 -4.76 -15.71 -11.38
C LYS A 182 -4.74 -14.30 -11.97
N ARG A 183 -5.87 -13.57 -11.93
CA ARG A 183 -5.93 -12.17 -12.36
C ARG A 183 -5.01 -11.28 -11.53
N GLN A 184 -4.95 -11.49 -10.21
CA GLN A 184 -4.01 -10.77 -9.36
C GLN A 184 -2.56 -11.11 -9.72
N ILE A 185 -2.23 -12.39 -9.96
CA ILE A 185 -0.88 -12.83 -10.37
C ILE A 185 -0.46 -12.21 -11.72
N ASP A 186 -1.39 -12.06 -12.68
CA ASP A 186 -1.12 -11.34 -13.93
C ASP A 186 -0.76 -9.87 -13.69
N ALA A 187 -1.49 -9.19 -12.80
CA ALA A 187 -1.22 -7.81 -12.43
C ALA A 187 0.08 -7.68 -11.61
N MET A 188 0.38 -8.65 -10.74
CA MET A 188 1.64 -8.75 -10.01
C MET A 188 2.83 -8.83 -10.96
N ALA A 189 2.74 -9.68 -11.99
CA ALA A 189 3.78 -9.82 -13.00
C ALA A 189 3.99 -8.50 -13.75
N ALA A 190 2.89 -7.85 -14.15
CA ALA A 190 2.91 -6.53 -14.80
C ALA A 190 3.54 -5.43 -13.94
N ALA A 191 3.42 -5.53 -12.61
CA ALA A 191 4.05 -4.64 -11.64
C ALA A 191 5.47 -5.09 -11.25
N LYS A 192 5.97 -6.22 -11.76
CA LYS A 192 7.28 -6.82 -11.44
C LYS A 192 7.44 -7.32 -9.99
N TYR A 193 6.35 -7.64 -9.30
CA TYR A 193 6.39 -8.46 -8.09
C TYR A 193 6.92 -9.87 -8.40
N ASN A 194 7.54 -10.52 -7.41
CA ASN A 194 8.11 -11.86 -7.56
C ASN A 194 7.69 -12.85 -6.46
N ILE A 195 7.06 -12.40 -5.37
CA ILE A 195 6.50 -13.27 -4.33
C ILE A 195 5.00 -13.03 -4.21
N PHE A 196 4.20 -14.09 -4.37
CA PHE A 196 2.80 -14.13 -3.98
C PHE A 196 2.68 -14.81 -2.62
N HIS A 197 2.46 -14.00 -1.59
CA HIS A 197 2.20 -14.49 -0.25
C HIS A 197 0.72 -14.83 -0.13
N TRP A 198 0.42 -16.10 0.10
CA TRP A 198 -0.93 -16.62 0.14
C TRP A 198 -1.31 -16.94 1.59
N HIS A 199 -2.02 -16.01 2.22
CA HIS A 199 -2.56 -16.19 3.56
C HIS A 199 -3.80 -17.09 3.49
N LEU A 200 -3.60 -18.35 3.88
CA LEU A 200 -4.51 -19.47 3.61
C LEU A 200 -5.33 -19.91 4.84
N THR A 201 -4.97 -19.44 6.03
CA THR A 201 -5.54 -19.94 7.28
C THR A 201 -5.67 -18.78 8.27
N ASP A 202 -6.84 -18.65 8.90
CA ASP A 202 -7.06 -17.72 9.99
C ASP A 202 -8.26 -18.21 10.83
N ASP A 203 -8.71 -17.42 11.79
CA ASP A 203 -9.87 -17.72 12.62
C ASP A 203 -11.14 -17.97 11.81
N GLN A 204 -11.37 -17.18 10.75
CA GLN A 204 -12.61 -17.22 9.96
C GLN A 204 -12.58 -18.24 8.80
N GLY A 205 -11.49 -19.00 8.67
CA GLY A 205 -11.54 -20.28 7.98
C GLY A 205 -10.22 -20.87 7.52
N TRP A 206 -10.32 -22.14 7.17
CA TRP A 206 -9.25 -22.95 6.64
C TRP A 206 -9.42 -23.15 5.13
N ARG A 207 -8.46 -22.69 4.33
CA ARG A 207 -8.65 -22.55 2.88
C ARG A 207 -7.95 -23.58 2.02
N PHE A 208 -7.32 -24.61 2.57
CA PHE A 208 -6.71 -25.64 1.72
C PHE A 208 -7.06 -27.08 2.07
N GLU A 209 -7.12 -27.93 1.05
CA GLU A 209 -7.38 -29.36 1.23
C GLU A 209 -6.18 -30.07 1.89
N SER A 210 -6.34 -30.47 3.15
CA SER A 210 -5.43 -31.42 3.82
C SER A 210 -5.96 -32.85 3.68
N LYS A 211 -5.10 -33.78 3.26
CA LYS A 211 -5.44 -35.21 3.25
C LYS A 211 -5.24 -35.83 4.63
N ARG A 212 -4.29 -35.30 5.40
CA ARG A 212 -3.99 -35.83 6.74
C ARG A 212 -5.02 -35.37 7.78
N TYR A 213 -5.48 -34.13 7.65
CA TYR A 213 -6.41 -33.49 8.57
C TYR A 213 -7.68 -33.01 7.84
N PRO A 214 -8.48 -33.92 7.26
CA PRO A 214 -9.61 -33.54 6.41
C PRO A 214 -10.74 -32.80 7.15
N LYS A 215 -10.77 -32.85 8.48
CA LYS A 215 -11.74 -32.09 9.27
C LYS A 215 -11.52 -30.58 9.14
N LEU A 216 -10.30 -30.11 8.83
CA LEU A 216 -10.00 -28.68 8.66
C LEU A 216 -10.90 -28.10 7.56
N GLN A 217 -10.82 -28.64 6.35
CA GLN A 217 -11.69 -28.17 5.27
C GLN A 217 -13.14 -28.65 5.40
N ALA A 218 -13.40 -29.80 6.03
CA ALA A 218 -14.77 -30.31 6.14
C ALA A 218 -15.62 -29.52 7.14
N LEU A 219 -15.03 -29.00 8.21
CA LEU A 219 -15.73 -28.33 9.31
C LEU A 219 -15.43 -26.84 9.39
N ALA A 220 -14.26 -26.38 8.95
CA ALA A 220 -13.80 -25.02 9.18
C ALA A 220 -13.56 -24.20 7.91
N SER A 221 -14.25 -24.51 6.80
CA SER A 221 -14.09 -23.79 5.52
C SER A 221 -15.36 -23.19 4.94
N ASP A 222 -16.54 -23.48 5.49
CA ASP A 222 -17.84 -23.18 4.87
C ASP A 222 -17.99 -23.76 3.45
N GLY A 223 -17.26 -24.84 3.14
CA GLY A 223 -17.17 -25.41 1.79
C GLY A 223 -16.29 -24.59 0.82
N GLN A 224 -15.66 -23.52 1.29
CA GLN A 224 -14.78 -22.63 0.52
C GLN A 224 -13.31 -22.94 0.83
N TYR A 225 -12.71 -23.81 0.02
CA TYR A 225 -11.29 -24.16 0.10
C TYR A 225 -10.71 -24.49 -1.28
N TYR A 226 -9.39 -24.37 -1.40
CA TYR A 226 -8.63 -24.75 -2.57
C TYR A 226 -8.26 -26.23 -2.49
N THR A 227 -8.69 -26.98 -3.51
CA THR A 227 -8.22 -28.36 -3.71
C THR A 227 -6.73 -28.38 -4.01
N ARG A 228 -6.09 -29.53 -3.77
CA ARG A 228 -4.67 -29.74 -4.14
C ARG A 228 -4.39 -29.53 -5.63
N LYS A 229 -5.39 -29.80 -6.49
CA LYS A 229 -5.28 -29.53 -7.93
C LYS A 229 -5.23 -28.02 -8.20
N GLN A 230 -6.14 -27.27 -7.59
CA GLN A 230 -6.21 -25.81 -7.73
C GLN A 230 -4.95 -25.13 -7.16
N MET A 231 -4.43 -25.58 -6.02
CA MET A 231 -3.18 -25.04 -5.48
C MET A 231 -1.99 -25.26 -6.42
N ARG A 232 -1.83 -26.48 -6.97
CA ARG A 232 -0.78 -26.75 -7.97
C ARG A 232 -0.96 -25.91 -9.23
N GLU A 233 -2.20 -25.71 -9.64
CA GLU A 233 -2.53 -24.86 -10.79
C GLU A 233 -2.11 -23.39 -10.55
N VAL A 234 -2.41 -22.84 -9.37
CA VAL A 234 -1.99 -21.48 -8.99
C VAL A 234 -0.46 -21.38 -8.91
N VAL A 235 0.21 -22.34 -8.27
CA VAL A 235 1.69 -22.38 -8.19
C VAL A 235 2.31 -22.40 -9.58
N ALA A 236 1.86 -23.29 -10.47
CA ALA A 236 2.36 -23.35 -11.84
C ALA A 236 2.06 -22.06 -12.63
N TYR A 237 0.89 -21.45 -12.41
CA TYR A 237 0.49 -20.21 -13.06
C TYR A 237 1.36 -19.01 -12.65
N ALA A 238 1.70 -18.93 -11.36
CA ALA A 238 2.62 -17.95 -10.79
C ALA A 238 4.05 -18.14 -11.31
N GLN A 239 4.56 -19.38 -11.29
CA GLN A 239 5.91 -19.67 -11.76
C GLN A 239 6.11 -19.33 -13.24
N ALA A 240 5.09 -19.58 -14.07
CA ALA A 240 5.11 -19.19 -15.48
C ALA A 240 5.26 -17.67 -15.69
N ARG A 241 5.04 -16.85 -14.66
CA ARG A 241 5.16 -15.37 -14.64
C ARG A 241 6.36 -14.88 -13.83
N GLY A 242 7.24 -15.80 -13.40
CA GLY A 242 8.39 -15.46 -12.58
C GLY A 242 7.99 -15.01 -11.18
N ILE A 243 6.95 -15.65 -10.62
CA ILE A 243 6.46 -15.41 -9.25
C ILE A 243 6.48 -16.73 -8.49
N GLN A 244 7.09 -16.75 -7.30
CA GLN A 244 6.96 -17.86 -6.35
C GLN A 244 5.75 -17.65 -5.45
N VAL A 245 5.18 -18.75 -4.96
CA VAL A 245 4.08 -18.72 -4.01
C VAL A 245 4.60 -19.09 -2.62
N LEU A 246 4.50 -18.14 -1.69
CA LEU A 246 4.78 -18.30 -0.26
C LEU A 246 3.47 -18.67 0.45
N PRO A 247 3.28 -19.91 0.92
CA PRO A 247 2.11 -20.25 1.72
C PRO A 247 2.30 -19.80 3.17
N GLU A 248 1.21 -19.33 3.78
CA GLU A 248 1.12 -19.10 5.23
C GLU A 248 0.23 -20.13 5.91
N ILE A 249 0.72 -20.63 7.04
CA ILE A 249 -0.10 -21.34 8.04
C ILE A 249 0.14 -20.61 9.36
N ASP A 250 -0.84 -19.81 9.76
CA ASP A 250 -0.71 -18.95 10.94
C ASP A 250 -0.88 -19.75 12.24
N VAL A 251 0.16 -19.73 13.07
CA VAL A 251 0.25 -20.42 14.35
C VAL A 251 1.20 -19.67 15.31
N PRO A 252 0.98 -19.71 16.64
CA PRO A 252 -0.04 -20.48 17.35
C PRO A 252 -1.36 -19.72 17.58
N GLY A 253 -1.39 -18.42 17.26
CA GLY A 253 -2.59 -17.57 17.22
C GLY A 253 -3.45 -17.87 15.99
N HIS A 254 -4.47 -17.04 15.76
CA HIS A 254 -5.39 -17.15 14.62
C HIS A 254 -5.93 -18.57 14.37
N ALA A 255 -6.13 -19.33 15.46
CA ALA A 255 -6.31 -20.77 15.41
C ALA A 255 -7.76 -21.22 15.56
N SER A 256 -8.76 -20.32 15.51
CA SER A 256 -10.17 -20.70 15.73
C SER A 256 -10.66 -21.74 14.71
N ALA A 257 -10.23 -21.67 13.44
CA ALA A 257 -10.54 -22.70 12.45
C ALA A 257 -9.93 -24.07 12.78
N ILE A 258 -8.72 -24.10 13.36
CA ILE A 258 -8.10 -25.34 13.84
C ILE A 258 -8.87 -25.85 15.06
N ALA A 259 -9.28 -24.95 15.98
CA ALA A 259 -10.03 -25.25 17.18
C ALA A 259 -11.37 -25.96 16.88
N VAL A 260 -12.08 -25.52 15.84
CA VAL A 260 -13.32 -26.17 15.36
C VAL A 260 -13.07 -27.61 14.91
N ALA A 261 -11.98 -27.84 14.17
CA ALA A 261 -11.71 -29.14 13.58
C ALA A 261 -11.04 -30.14 14.54
N TYR A 262 -10.17 -29.64 15.42
CA TYR A 262 -9.30 -30.39 16.33
C TYR A 262 -9.19 -29.69 17.70
N PRO A 263 -10.29 -29.65 18.48
CA PRO A 263 -10.32 -28.98 19.80
C PRO A 263 -9.26 -29.54 20.77
N GLU A 264 -8.84 -30.80 20.60
CA GLU A 264 -7.82 -31.44 21.43
C GLU A 264 -6.41 -30.83 21.30
N LEU A 265 -6.18 -29.98 20.30
CA LEU A 265 -4.91 -29.28 20.09
C LEU A 265 -4.86 -27.90 20.77
N MET A 266 -5.99 -27.44 21.30
CA MET A 266 -6.15 -26.08 21.82
C MET A 266 -5.74 -25.95 23.28
N SER A 267 -5.50 -24.71 23.69
CA SER A 267 -5.12 -24.35 25.05
C SER A 267 -6.29 -24.24 26.03
N ALA A 268 -7.53 -24.30 25.53
CA ALA A 268 -8.75 -24.33 26.34
C ALA A 268 -9.65 -25.50 25.87
N PRO A 269 -10.57 -26.00 26.72
CA PRO A 269 -11.52 -27.01 26.30
C PRO A 269 -12.55 -26.45 25.29
N GLY A 270 -12.89 -27.24 24.28
CA GLY A 270 -14.01 -26.96 23.37
C GLY A 270 -15.38 -27.30 23.96
N PRO A 271 -16.45 -27.37 23.14
CA PRO A 271 -16.44 -27.27 21.68
C PRO A 271 -16.23 -25.83 21.19
N TYR A 272 -15.73 -25.72 19.96
CA TYR A 272 -15.57 -24.46 19.25
C TYR A 272 -16.55 -24.36 18.08
N ALA A 273 -16.92 -23.14 17.72
CA ALA A 273 -17.74 -22.82 16.56
C ALA A 273 -16.94 -21.96 15.57
N MET A 274 -17.39 -21.89 14.32
CA MET A 274 -16.80 -20.98 13.34
C MET A 274 -16.80 -19.55 13.85
N GLU A 275 -15.66 -18.89 13.77
CA GLU A 275 -15.54 -17.48 14.06
C GLU A 275 -15.91 -16.70 12.80
N TYR A 276 -16.80 -15.72 12.95
CA TYR A 276 -17.19 -14.84 11.85
C TYR A 276 -16.88 -13.38 12.15
N ARG A 277 -16.65 -13.03 13.41
CA ARG A 277 -16.24 -11.68 13.80
C ARG A 277 -14.78 -11.48 13.48
N TRP A 278 -14.46 -10.25 13.12
CA TRP A 278 -13.09 -9.84 12.86
C TRP A 278 -12.39 -9.39 14.15
N GLY A 279 -11.09 -9.66 14.25
CA GLY A 279 -10.24 -9.21 15.35
C GLY A 279 -9.34 -10.31 15.88
N VAL A 280 -8.75 -10.04 17.04
CA VAL A 280 -7.92 -10.97 17.77
C VAL A 280 -8.80 -11.89 18.60
N HIS A 281 -8.60 -13.19 18.45
CA HIS A 281 -9.40 -14.21 19.10
C HIS A 281 -8.56 -15.06 20.05
N LYS A 282 -9.21 -15.55 21.09
CA LYS A 282 -8.55 -16.29 22.19
C LYS A 282 -8.05 -17.70 21.82
N PRO A 283 -8.68 -18.48 20.92
CA PRO A 283 -8.20 -19.82 20.61
C PRO A 283 -6.75 -19.82 20.12
N THR A 284 -5.87 -20.46 20.89
CA THR A 284 -4.45 -20.63 20.60
C THR A 284 -4.05 -22.09 20.76
N LEU A 285 -3.12 -22.56 19.91
CA LEU A 285 -2.55 -23.90 20.03
C LEU A 285 -1.83 -24.07 21.37
N ASN A 286 -1.88 -25.28 21.95
CA ASN A 286 -1.24 -25.61 23.22
C ASN A 286 0.24 -25.99 23.02
N PRO A 287 1.22 -25.14 23.41
CA PRO A 287 2.63 -25.42 23.17
C PRO A 287 3.20 -26.57 24.02
N ALA A 288 2.51 -26.96 25.10
CA ALA A 288 2.86 -28.09 25.96
C ALA A 288 2.35 -29.44 25.41
N ASN A 289 1.45 -29.43 24.43
CA ASN A 289 0.87 -30.63 23.83
C ASN A 289 1.72 -31.11 22.62
N GLU A 290 2.43 -32.23 22.76
CA GLU A 290 3.28 -32.77 21.70
C GLU A 290 2.52 -33.12 20.40
N ASN A 291 1.20 -33.37 20.48
CA ASN A 291 0.39 -33.62 19.28
C ASN A 291 0.26 -32.39 18.37
N VAL A 292 0.45 -31.17 18.91
CA VAL A 292 0.49 -29.93 18.10
C VAL A 292 1.67 -29.98 17.14
N TYR A 293 2.84 -30.44 17.58
CA TYR A 293 4.02 -30.52 16.72
C TYR A 293 3.91 -31.66 15.69
N VAL A 294 3.25 -32.77 16.04
CA VAL A 294 2.90 -33.84 15.08
C VAL A 294 1.95 -33.32 14.01
N PHE A 295 0.96 -32.50 14.40
CA PHE A 295 0.03 -31.84 13.49
C PHE A 295 0.75 -30.90 12.52
N ILE A 296 1.59 -30.00 13.04
CA ILE A 296 2.36 -29.05 12.23
C ILE A 296 3.33 -29.79 11.28
N ASP A 297 4.06 -30.80 11.75
CA ASP A 297 5.00 -31.59 10.92
C ASP A 297 4.30 -32.22 9.70
N ALA A 298 3.10 -32.77 9.91
CA ALA A 298 2.32 -33.36 8.83
C ALA A 298 1.78 -32.31 7.85
N LEU A 299 1.32 -31.15 8.32
CA LEU A 299 0.90 -30.05 7.45
C LEU A 299 2.06 -29.48 6.62
N VAL A 300 3.22 -29.25 7.25
CA VAL A 300 4.43 -28.79 6.57
C VAL A 300 4.85 -29.79 5.48
N ALA A 301 4.74 -31.10 5.73
CA ALA A 301 5.01 -32.12 4.73
C ALA A 301 4.05 -32.03 3.52
N GLU A 302 2.75 -31.79 3.75
CA GLU A 302 1.77 -31.62 2.69
C GLU A 302 2.00 -30.35 1.87
N VAL A 303 2.32 -29.24 2.54
CA VAL A 303 2.62 -27.93 1.96
C VAL A 303 3.89 -27.99 1.14
N LYS A 304 4.95 -28.62 1.65
CA LYS A 304 6.21 -28.85 0.91
C LYS A 304 5.96 -29.50 -0.45
N ALA A 305 5.04 -30.47 -0.51
CA ALA A 305 4.72 -31.19 -1.74
C ALA A 305 3.88 -30.38 -2.74
N LEU A 306 3.32 -29.23 -2.34
CA LEU A 306 2.47 -28.36 -3.16
C LEU A 306 3.19 -27.07 -3.55
N PHE A 307 3.97 -26.51 -2.63
CA PHE A 307 4.63 -25.22 -2.75
C PHE A 307 6.15 -25.44 -2.75
N PRO A 308 6.81 -25.31 -3.90
CA PRO A 308 8.24 -25.62 -4.01
C PRO A 308 9.15 -24.55 -3.40
N PHE A 309 8.68 -23.31 -3.23
CA PHE A 309 9.46 -22.18 -2.72
C PHE A 309 10.12 -22.49 -1.37
N GLU A 310 11.35 -22.01 -1.18
CA GLU A 310 12.19 -22.39 -0.03
C GLU A 310 11.67 -21.91 1.34
N TYR A 311 10.72 -20.97 1.36
CA TYR A 311 10.15 -20.38 2.57
C TYR A 311 8.73 -20.89 2.87
N LEU A 312 8.37 -20.88 4.15
CA LEU A 312 7.00 -21.03 4.66
C LEU A 312 6.76 -19.96 5.73
N HIS A 313 5.65 -19.24 5.63
CA HIS A 313 5.25 -18.25 6.63
C HIS A 313 4.45 -18.93 7.74
N ILE A 314 4.83 -18.72 9.00
CA ILE A 314 4.17 -19.33 10.17
C ILE A 314 3.20 -18.39 10.87
N GLY A 315 3.04 -17.16 10.37
CA GLY A 315 2.30 -16.10 11.03
C GLY A 315 2.96 -15.74 12.36
N GLY A 316 2.23 -15.97 13.45
CA GLY A 316 2.70 -15.79 14.83
C GLY A 316 2.43 -14.40 15.42
N ASP A 317 1.54 -13.65 14.79
CA ASP A 317 1.04 -12.36 15.24
C ASP A 317 -0.10 -12.48 16.25
N GLU A 318 -0.36 -11.35 16.93
CA GLU A 318 -1.54 -11.08 17.76
C GLU A 318 -1.93 -12.20 18.76
N VAL A 319 -0.95 -12.92 19.32
CA VAL A 319 -1.21 -13.96 20.32
C VAL A 319 -1.76 -13.35 21.61
N ASP A 320 -3.03 -13.62 21.90
CA ASP A 320 -3.64 -13.37 23.21
C ASP A 320 -3.33 -14.54 24.17
N PRO A 321 -2.57 -14.31 25.26
CA PRO A 321 -2.12 -15.38 26.15
C PRO A 321 -3.20 -15.86 27.13
N GLU A 322 -4.41 -15.30 27.16
CA GLU A 322 -5.40 -15.61 28.20
C GLU A 322 -5.69 -17.12 28.36
N HIS A 323 -5.76 -17.88 27.27
CA HIS A 323 -5.94 -19.33 27.36
C HIS A 323 -4.70 -20.09 27.86
N TRP A 324 -3.49 -19.57 27.60
CA TRP A 324 -2.26 -20.14 28.16
C TRP A 324 -2.15 -19.86 29.66
N ASP A 325 -2.44 -18.62 30.05
CA ASP A 325 -2.38 -18.14 31.43
C ASP A 325 -3.35 -18.90 32.34
N ASN A 326 -4.51 -19.29 31.81
CA ASN A 326 -5.56 -20.00 32.54
C ASN A 326 -5.47 -21.54 32.46
N ASN A 327 -4.48 -22.11 31.75
CA ASN A 327 -4.33 -23.56 31.61
C ASN A 327 -3.25 -24.12 32.55
N ALA A 328 -3.66 -24.93 33.54
CA ALA A 328 -2.76 -25.49 34.55
C ALA A 328 -1.62 -26.33 33.96
N ASP A 329 -1.88 -27.16 32.94
CA ASP A 329 -0.85 -27.99 32.31
C ASP A 329 0.21 -27.14 31.60
N ILE A 330 -0.21 -26.02 30.99
CA ILE A 330 0.71 -25.06 30.36
C ILE A 330 1.54 -24.34 31.42
N GLN A 331 0.93 -23.94 32.54
CA GLN A 331 1.65 -23.31 33.65
C GLN A 331 2.70 -24.25 34.26
N ASP A 332 2.35 -25.52 34.49
CA ASP A 332 3.28 -26.54 34.97
C ASP A 332 4.41 -26.80 33.96
N PHE A 333 4.09 -26.83 32.67
CA PHE A 333 5.07 -26.95 31.60
C PHE A 333 6.03 -25.76 31.57
N MET A 334 5.53 -24.53 31.70
CA MET A 334 6.36 -23.31 31.75
C MET A 334 7.30 -23.34 32.94
N GLN A 335 6.83 -23.76 34.13
CA GLN A 335 7.68 -23.92 35.31
C GLN A 335 8.77 -24.97 35.10
N ALA A 336 8.41 -26.15 34.58
CA ALA A 336 9.35 -27.22 34.30
C ALA A 336 10.44 -26.83 33.29
N ASN A 337 10.08 -26.02 32.29
CA ASN A 337 10.98 -25.55 31.23
C ASN A 337 11.61 -24.17 31.53
N LYS A 338 11.34 -23.57 32.70
CA LYS A 338 11.87 -22.26 33.12
C LYS A 338 11.51 -21.12 32.16
N LEU A 339 10.31 -21.17 31.58
CA LEU A 339 9.78 -20.15 30.69
C LEU A 339 9.11 -19.07 31.54
N LYS A 340 9.61 -17.84 31.44
CA LYS A 340 9.25 -16.74 32.36
C LYS A 340 7.83 -16.23 32.15
N ASP A 341 7.41 -16.13 30.89
CA ASP A 341 6.17 -15.49 30.46
C ASP A 341 5.71 -16.09 29.13
N SER A 342 4.52 -15.68 28.69
CA SER A 342 3.87 -16.16 27.47
C SER A 342 4.66 -15.85 26.20
N HIS A 343 5.48 -14.78 26.21
CA HIS A 343 6.42 -14.50 25.12
C HIS A 343 7.56 -15.53 25.07
N ALA A 344 8.10 -15.94 26.21
CA ALA A 344 9.07 -17.04 26.28
C ALA A 344 8.45 -18.38 25.85
N LEU A 345 7.17 -18.62 26.17
CA LEU A 345 6.43 -19.80 25.70
C LEU A 345 6.24 -19.80 24.18
N GLN A 346 5.85 -18.66 23.60
CA GLN A 346 5.74 -18.53 22.14
C GLN A 346 7.11 -18.71 21.45
N ALA A 347 8.19 -18.18 22.05
CA ALA A 347 9.54 -18.41 21.53
C ALA A 347 9.93 -19.90 21.55
N TYR A 348 9.57 -20.63 22.62
CA TYR A 348 9.75 -22.08 22.68
C TYR A 348 8.97 -22.79 21.57
N PHE A 349 7.69 -22.43 21.36
CA PHE A 349 6.88 -22.95 20.27
C PHE A 349 7.53 -22.71 18.90
N ASN A 350 7.95 -21.46 18.63
CA ASN A 350 8.59 -21.08 17.38
C ASN A 350 9.88 -21.86 17.12
N GLN A 351 10.71 -22.12 18.15
CA GLN A 351 11.90 -22.96 18.01
C GLN A 351 11.56 -24.39 17.59
N ARG A 352 10.51 -24.98 18.16
CA ARG A 352 10.04 -26.32 17.79
C ARG A 352 9.53 -26.35 16.35
N VAL A 353 8.74 -25.36 15.93
CA VAL A 353 8.27 -25.23 14.53
C VAL A 353 9.43 -25.00 13.56
N GLN A 354 10.44 -24.23 13.96
CA GLN A 354 11.63 -23.98 13.15
C GLN A 354 12.42 -25.26 12.87
N GLN A 355 12.57 -26.14 13.85
CA GLN A 355 13.20 -27.45 13.66
C GLN A 355 12.40 -28.34 12.70
N ILE A 356 11.07 -28.29 12.77
CA ILE A 356 10.18 -28.99 11.82
C ILE A 356 10.41 -28.46 10.40
N LEU A 357 10.44 -27.14 10.22
CA LEU A 357 10.71 -26.53 8.91
C LEU A 357 12.08 -26.93 8.36
N GLN A 358 13.12 -26.91 9.20
CA GLN A 358 14.47 -27.35 8.82
C GLN A 358 14.51 -28.83 8.39
N LYS A 359 13.83 -29.72 9.13
CA LYS A 359 13.66 -31.14 8.75
C LYS A 359 13.05 -31.27 7.35
N HIS A 360 12.13 -30.37 7.00
CA HIS A 360 11.50 -30.32 5.68
C HIS A 360 12.25 -29.48 4.64
N GLN A 361 13.43 -28.94 4.97
CA GLN A 361 14.25 -28.07 4.11
C GLN A 361 13.51 -26.78 3.73
N ARG A 362 12.80 -26.19 4.71
CA ARG A 362 12.12 -24.90 4.60
C ARG A 362 12.76 -23.89 5.55
N LYS A 363 12.85 -22.65 5.10
CA LYS A 363 13.22 -21.49 5.91
C LYS A 363 11.96 -20.86 6.51
N MET A 364 12.05 -20.44 7.76
CA MET A 364 10.94 -19.80 8.47
C MET A 364 10.87 -18.32 8.13
N ILE A 365 9.65 -17.84 7.91
CA ILE A 365 9.27 -16.42 7.99
C ILE A 365 8.12 -16.30 8.99
N GLY A 366 8.07 -15.20 9.74
CA GLY A 366 6.91 -14.86 10.55
C GLY A 366 6.84 -13.37 10.83
N TRP A 367 5.71 -12.93 11.40
CA TRP A 367 5.49 -11.55 11.82
C TRP A 367 6.44 -11.16 12.95
N ASP A 368 6.67 -9.86 13.13
CA ASP A 368 7.74 -9.37 14.01
C ASP A 368 7.60 -9.72 15.50
N GLU A 369 6.45 -10.22 15.95
CA GLU A 369 6.26 -10.82 17.27
C GLU A 369 7.05 -12.12 17.47
N ILE A 370 7.35 -12.86 16.41
CA ILE A 370 8.12 -14.11 16.55
C ILE A 370 9.56 -13.84 17.00
N GLN A 371 10.05 -12.61 16.85
CA GLN A 371 11.45 -12.27 17.08
C GLN A 371 11.87 -12.56 18.52
N HIS A 372 12.82 -13.51 18.66
CA HIS A 372 13.43 -13.83 19.93
C HIS A 372 14.93 -14.07 19.77
N LYS A 373 15.74 -13.68 20.76
CA LYS A 373 17.21 -13.80 20.71
C LYS A 373 17.72 -15.23 20.46
N ASP A 374 16.93 -16.22 20.89
CA ASP A 374 17.28 -17.64 20.82
C ASP A 374 16.83 -18.30 19.51
N LEU A 375 16.28 -17.54 18.56
CA LEU A 375 15.95 -18.02 17.22
C LEU A 375 17.15 -17.91 16.26
N PRO A 376 17.32 -18.87 15.33
CA PRO A 376 18.33 -18.82 14.28
C PRO A 376 18.24 -17.56 13.40
N LYS A 377 19.41 -17.08 12.93
CA LYS A 377 19.53 -15.82 12.18
C LYS A 377 19.22 -15.92 10.69
N ASP A 378 18.96 -17.13 10.20
CA ASP A 378 18.48 -17.40 8.84
C ASP A 378 16.95 -17.28 8.69
N ILE A 379 16.25 -16.93 9.76
CA ILE A 379 14.82 -16.57 9.76
C ILE A 379 14.64 -15.15 9.22
N VAL A 380 13.56 -14.95 8.48
CA VAL A 380 13.13 -13.63 8.02
C VAL A 380 12.01 -13.11 8.92
N ILE A 381 12.17 -11.88 9.38
CA ILE A 381 11.17 -11.16 10.18
C ILE A 381 10.36 -10.23 9.26
N GLN A 382 9.05 -10.44 9.19
CA GLN A 382 8.15 -9.58 8.43
C GLN A 382 7.58 -8.50 9.36
N SER A 383 8.06 -7.27 9.21
CA SER A 383 7.65 -6.17 10.08
C SER A 383 6.34 -5.54 9.62
N TRP A 384 5.35 -5.61 10.50
CA TRP A 384 4.08 -4.92 10.36
C TRP A 384 3.88 -3.80 11.40
N ARG A 385 4.70 -3.74 12.46
CA ARG A 385 4.66 -2.65 13.46
C ARG A 385 5.44 -1.40 13.06
N GLY A 386 6.31 -1.44 12.05
CA GLY A 386 6.88 -0.24 11.43
C GLY A 386 8.38 -0.29 11.15
N PRO A 387 8.93 0.78 10.54
CA PRO A 387 10.37 0.86 10.20
C PRO A 387 11.31 0.71 11.41
N ASP A 388 10.84 1.07 12.61
CA ASP A 388 11.58 0.91 13.86
C ASP A 388 11.85 -0.58 14.15
N ALA A 389 10.85 -1.46 13.96
CA ALA A 389 10.98 -2.89 14.15
C ALA A 389 11.90 -3.52 13.10
N VAL A 390 11.89 -3.05 11.84
CA VAL A 390 12.89 -3.45 10.83
C VAL A 390 14.31 -3.15 11.33
N SER A 391 14.52 -1.94 11.87
CA SER A 391 15.84 -1.52 12.39
C SER A 391 16.30 -2.42 13.54
N GLU A 392 15.38 -2.76 14.45
CA GLU A 392 15.63 -3.66 15.58
C GLU A 392 15.97 -5.08 15.11
N SER A 393 15.23 -5.63 14.13
CA SER A 393 15.47 -6.96 13.57
C SER A 393 16.85 -7.10 12.94
N VAL A 394 17.23 -6.15 12.07
CA VAL A 394 18.53 -6.20 11.39
C VAL A 394 19.70 -5.88 12.32
N ALA A 395 19.48 -5.07 13.36
CA ALA A 395 20.46 -4.85 14.43
C ALA A 395 20.68 -6.13 15.26
N ALA A 396 19.63 -6.94 15.45
CA ALA A 396 19.70 -8.25 16.07
C ALA A 396 20.23 -9.36 15.13
N GLY A 397 20.59 -9.02 13.89
CA GLY A 397 21.19 -9.91 12.89
C GLY A 397 20.19 -10.77 12.10
N PHE A 398 18.89 -10.49 12.18
CA PHE A 398 17.87 -11.17 11.37
C PHE A 398 17.73 -10.52 10.00
N GLN A 399 17.28 -11.30 9.02
CA GLN A 399 16.75 -10.74 7.77
C GLN A 399 15.38 -10.11 8.02
N ALA A 400 15.04 -9.06 7.29
CA ALA A 400 13.79 -8.33 7.48
C ALA A 400 13.11 -7.93 6.17
N ILE A 401 11.77 -7.89 6.19
CA ILE A 401 10.91 -7.37 5.12
C ILE A 401 9.95 -6.35 5.76
N LEU A 402 9.68 -5.23 5.07
CA LEU A 402 8.72 -4.22 5.53
C LEU A 402 7.34 -4.41 4.88
N SER A 403 6.29 -4.56 5.70
CA SER A 403 4.89 -4.52 5.26
C SER A 403 4.13 -3.30 5.79
N THR A 404 4.54 -2.72 6.93
CA THR A 404 3.94 -1.46 7.42
C THR A 404 4.08 -0.35 6.38
N GLY A 405 2.99 0.38 6.17
CA GLY A 405 2.94 1.39 5.12
C GLY A 405 2.48 0.86 3.76
N TYR A 406 2.34 -0.45 3.59
CA TYR A 406 1.85 -1.11 2.37
C TYR A 406 0.56 -1.92 2.58
N TYR A 407 -0.22 -1.55 3.59
CA TYR A 407 -1.54 -2.13 3.88
C TYR A 407 -2.58 -1.52 2.93
N LEU A 408 -2.95 -2.26 1.89
CA LEU A 408 -3.85 -1.83 0.83
C LEU A 408 -5.34 -2.07 1.18
N ASP A 409 -5.63 -2.80 2.25
CA ASP A 409 -6.97 -2.89 2.85
C ASP A 409 -7.40 -1.53 3.44
N GLN A 410 -6.44 -0.77 3.95
CA GLN A 410 -6.65 0.60 4.40
C GLN A 410 -6.88 1.51 3.17
N PRO A 411 -7.88 2.41 3.20
CA PRO A 411 -8.11 3.35 2.10
C PRO A 411 -7.13 4.52 2.17
N GLN A 412 -5.83 4.24 2.20
CA GLN A 412 -4.76 5.24 2.11
C GLN A 412 -4.46 5.59 0.65
N SER A 413 -3.95 6.80 0.42
CA SER A 413 -3.58 7.25 -0.93
C SER A 413 -2.34 6.52 -1.48
N ALA A 414 -2.20 6.50 -2.80
CA ALA A 414 -0.97 6.08 -3.47
C ALA A 414 0.27 6.83 -2.94
N ALA A 415 0.17 8.14 -2.73
CA ALA A 415 1.28 8.94 -2.18
C ALA A 415 1.74 8.44 -0.81
N TYR A 416 0.81 8.03 0.07
CA TYR A 416 1.15 7.42 1.36
C TYR A 416 2.00 6.16 1.18
N HIS A 417 1.62 5.26 0.27
CA HIS A 417 2.40 4.06 0.02
C HIS A 417 3.75 4.40 -0.63
N TYR A 418 3.78 5.38 -1.53
CA TYR A 418 4.97 5.77 -2.29
C TYR A 418 6.10 6.29 -1.41
N ARG A 419 5.80 6.97 -0.28
CA ARG A 419 6.81 7.53 0.62
C ARG A 419 7.46 6.53 1.57
N ASN A 420 6.83 5.37 1.79
CA ASN A 420 7.39 4.35 2.69
C ASN A 420 8.58 3.67 1.99
N ASP A 421 9.70 3.51 2.67
CA ASP A 421 10.89 2.85 2.12
C ASP A 421 11.28 1.68 3.04
N PRO A 422 11.59 0.49 2.50
CA PRO A 422 12.07 -0.63 3.33
C PRO A 422 13.35 -0.30 4.12
N ILE A 423 14.17 0.64 3.65
CA ILE A 423 15.31 1.17 4.40
C ILE A 423 14.81 2.33 5.27
N PRO A 424 14.76 2.17 6.60
CA PRO A 424 14.30 3.23 7.50
C PRO A 424 15.18 4.47 7.39
N PRO A 425 14.61 5.68 7.54
CA PRO A 425 15.40 6.90 7.59
C PRO A 425 16.32 6.90 8.83
N PRO A 426 17.41 7.70 8.82
CA PRO A 426 18.23 7.86 10.01
C PRO A 426 17.37 8.41 11.18
N PRO A 427 17.74 8.09 12.42
CA PRO A 427 17.08 8.62 13.61
C PRO A 427 17.07 10.15 13.60
N TYR A 428 16.02 10.77 14.15
CA TYR A 428 15.97 12.21 14.24
C TYR A 428 17.06 12.71 15.21
N THR A 429 17.81 13.71 14.76
CA THR A 429 18.78 14.43 15.59
C THR A 429 18.45 15.91 15.55
N HIS A 430 18.49 16.56 16.70
CA HIS A 430 18.25 18.01 16.79
C HIS A 430 19.52 18.71 17.25
N SER A 431 19.93 19.73 16.50
CA SER A 431 21.19 20.46 16.70
C SER A 431 21.12 21.56 17.75
N ALA A 432 19.92 21.98 18.17
CA ALA A 432 19.73 23.16 19.00
C ALA A 432 19.34 22.81 20.45
N LEU A 433 20.32 22.35 21.21
CA LEU A 433 20.44 22.69 22.64
C LEU A 433 21.93 22.89 22.97
N VAL A 434 22.36 24.14 22.80
CA VAL A 434 23.59 24.70 23.36
C VAL A 434 23.21 25.29 24.74
N SER A 435 23.82 24.74 25.79
CA SER A 435 23.61 25.01 27.23
C SER A 435 22.43 24.30 27.94
N SER A 436 22.71 23.81 29.15
CA SER A 436 21.76 23.22 30.10
C SER A 436 20.62 24.15 30.51
N ASP A 437 20.83 25.46 30.37
CA ASP A 437 19.99 26.48 31.00
C ASP A 437 18.71 26.79 30.18
N GLN A 438 18.64 26.33 28.93
CA GLN A 438 17.44 26.45 28.08
C GLN A 438 16.56 25.20 28.05
N GLN A 439 17.00 24.08 28.62
CA GLN A 439 16.21 22.84 28.69
C GLN A 439 14.98 22.97 29.60
N ASP A 440 15.04 23.82 30.62
CA ASP A 440 13.95 24.07 31.56
C ASP A 440 12.84 24.97 30.99
N ALA A 441 13.02 25.55 29.79
CA ALA A 441 12.08 26.49 29.16
C ALA A 441 11.18 25.85 28.08
N LEU A 442 11.40 24.59 27.71
CA LEU A 442 10.65 23.93 26.63
C LEU A 442 9.28 23.47 27.10
N SER A 443 8.23 23.89 26.39
CA SER A 443 6.88 23.44 26.67
C SER A 443 6.58 22.16 25.91
N SER A 444 6.16 21.14 26.67
CA SER A 444 5.79 19.82 26.17
C SER A 444 4.40 19.46 26.68
N TRP A 445 3.62 18.74 25.88
CA TRP A 445 2.30 18.27 26.24
C TRP A 445 2.15 16.79 25.91
N SER A 446 1.67 16.01 26.87
CA SER A 446 1.22 14.64 26.61
C SER A 446 -0.16 14.67 25.97
N PHE A 447 -0.41 13.79 25.01
CA PHE A 447 -1.69 13.65 24.35
C PHE A 447 -2.17 12.20 24.32
N VAL A 448 -3.49 12.06 24.21
CA VAL A 448 -4.22 10.81 24.00
C VAL A 448 -5.18 11.02 22.83
N MET A 449 -5.10 10.12 21.85
CA MET A 449 -6.03 9.99 20.74
C MET A 449 -6.83 8.69 20.96
N PRO A 450 -8.03 8.75 21.55
CA PRO A 450 -8.88 7.58 21.69
C PRO A 450 -9.24 7.00 20.32
N ARG A 451 -9.18 5.67 20.20
CA ARG A 451 -9.73 4.93 19.05
C ARG A 451 -11.05 4.30 19.45
N LYS A 452 -12.01 4.22 18.52
CA LYS A 452 -13.27 3.47 18.75
C LYS A 452 -13.02 1.96 18.86
N ARG A 453 -11.87 1.47 18.37
CA ARG A 453 -11.41 0.09 18.47
C ARG A 453 -9.88 0.06 18.66
N GLY A 454 -9.42 -0.85 19.54
CA GLY A 454 -8.01 -0.97 19.90
C GLY A 454 -7.54 0.10 20.90
N SER A 455 -6.31 -0.05 21.41
CA SER A 455 -5.74 0.84 22.44
C SER A 455 -5.58 2.28 21.94
N PRO A 456 -5.73 3.32 22.76
CA PRO A 456 -5.52 4.70 22.32
C PRO A 456 -4.10 4.92 21.77
N VAL A 457 -3.96 5.83 20.79
CA VAL A 457 -2.64 6.32 20.38
C VAL A 457 -2.22 7.39 21.38
N THR A 458 -1.04 7.26 21.96
CA THR A 458 -0.54 8.16 23.01
C THR A 458 0.85 8.66 22.66
N GLY A 459 1.23 9.80 23.23
CA GLY A 459 2.55 10.36 23.05
C GLY A 459 2.69 11.72 23.71
N SER A 460 3.74 12.44 23.32
CA SER A 460 3.92 13.85 23.67
C SER A 460 4.43 14.63 22.47
N PHE A 461 4.13 15.92 22.40
CA PHE A 461 4.78 16.83 21.48
C PHE A 461 5.48 17.96 22.24
N THR A 462 6.55 18.47 21.66
CA THR A 462 7.33 19.59 22.18
C THR A 462 7.52 20.58 21.06
N LEU A 463 7.13 21.83 21.32
CA LEU A 463 7.39 22.97 20.43
C LEU A 463 8.60 23.73 21.01
N ILE A 464 9.63 23.91 20.19
CA ILE A 464 10.88 24.56 20.58
C ILE A 464 10.79 26.05 20.27
N ASP A 465 10.33 26.39 19.07
CA ASP A 465 10.01 27.75 18.64
C ASP A 465 8.85 27.74 17.61
N VAL A 466 8.68 28.82 16.85
CA VAL A 466 7.63 28.94 15.82
C VAL A 466 7.85 28.07 14.58
N GLN A 467 9.04 27.50 14.39
CA GLN A 467 9.41 26.72 13.22
C GLN A 467 9.83 25.27 13.55
N GLU A 468 10.22 24.99 14.79
CA GLU A 468 10.78 23.71 15.20
C GLU A 468 10.00 23.03 16.33
N GLY A 469 9.88 21.70 16.21
CA GLY A 469 9.30 20.85 17.23
C GLY A 469 9.39 19.38 16.83
N PHE A 470 8.91 18.52 17.72
CA PHE A 470 8.83 17.08 17.46
C PHE A 470 7.69 16.41 18.22
N VAL A 471 7.34 15.21 17.77
CA VAL A 471 6.40 14.30 18.44
C VAL A 471 7.13 13.01 18.82
N ASP A 472 6.92 12.59 20.07
CA ASP A 472 7.31 11.30 20.63
C ASP A 472 6.04 10.46 20.83
N PHE A 473 5.71 9.60 19.85
CA PHE A 473 4.64 8.61 20.04
C PHE A 473 5.12 7.46 20.91
N THR A 474 4.26 6.94 21.78
CA THR A 474 4.59 5.81 22.66
C THR A 474 5.03 4.60 21.83
N GLY A 475 6.25 4.11 22.09
CA GLY A 475 6.81 2.95 21.41
C GLY A 475 7.27 3.18 19.97
N LYS A 476 7.42 4.44 19.53
CA LYS A 476 7.94 4.81 18.20
C LYS A 476 9.10 5.77 18.32
N SER A 477 9.91 5.81 17.26
CA SER A 477 10.94 6.80 17.08
C SER A 477 10.37 8.21 16.95
N ARG A 478 11.13 9.21 17.41
CA ARG A 478 10.77 10.64 17.36
C ARG A 478 10.59 11.08 15.92
N ARG A 479 9.69 12.05 15.72
CA ARG A 479 9.41 12.65 14.40
C ARG A 479 9.40 14.16 14.48
N ALA A 480 10.12 14.80 13.56
CA ALA A 480 10.07 16.24 13.38
C ALA A 480 8.65 16.67 12.96
N VAL A 481 8.25 17.87 13.38
CA VAL A 481 7.01 18.49 12.88
C VAL A 481 7.32 19.67 11.98
N VAL A 482 6.38 19.96 11.08
CA VAL A 482 6.29 21.20 10.33
C VAL A 482 5.23 22.05 11.01
N VAL A 483 5.66 23.11 11.71
CA VAL A 483 4.75 24.05 12.38
C VAL A 483 4.16 24.99 11.33
N GLN A 484 2.84 24.97 11.19
CA GLN A 484 2.11 25.84 10.26
C GLN A 484 1.62 27.12 10.96
N LYS A 485 1.22 26.99 12.23
CA LYS A 485 0.71 28.08 13.06
C LYS A 485 1.03 27.80 14.53
N SER A 486 1.52 28.80 15.26
CA SER A 486 1.74 28.74 16.70
C SER A 486 1.32 30.07 17.34
N GLU A 487 0.30 30.02 18.19
CA GLU A 487 -0.25 31.12 18.97
C GLU A 487 -0.20 30.77 20.46
N LYS A 488 -0.49 31.74 21.34
CA LYS A 488 -0.46 31.54 22.80
C LYS A 488 -1.40 30.43 23.27
N ASP A 489 -2.55 30.27 22.62
CA ASP A 489 -3.65 29.39 22.99
C ASP A 489 -4.01 28.37 21.89
N ALA A 490 -3.25 28.28 20.80
CA ALA A 490 -3.46 27.31 19.74
C ALA A 490 -2.19 26.98 18.94
N ALA A 491 -2.14 25.77 18.38
CA ALA A 491 -1.11 25.40 17.42
C ALA A 491 -1.68 24.49 16.32
N VAL A 492 -1.15 24.67 15.10
CA VAL A 492 -1.36 23.77 13.97
C VAL A 492 0.01 23.32 13.46
N PHE A 493 0.23 22.02 13.46
CA PHE A 493 1.47 21.42 12.97
C PHE A 493 1.20 20.08 12.35
N SER A 494 2.06 19.68 11.43
CA SER A 494 1.92 18.42 10.69
C SER A 494 3.20 17.62 10.72
N LEU A 495 3.07 16.32 10.62
CA LEU A 495 4.20 15.41 10.49
C LEU A 495 3.79 14.17 9.74
N ASP A 496 4.80 13.42 9.35
CA ASP A 496 4.61 12.17 8.64
C ASP A 496 4.78 10.97 9.58
N THR A 497 3.85 10.02 9.53
CA THR A 497 3.78 8.90 10.48
C THR A 497 3.49 7.56 9.79
N TRP A 498 3.48 6.47 10.57
CA TRP A 498 3.04 5.15 10.10
C TRP A 498 1.51 5.05 9.87
N MET A 499 0.74 6.06 10.29
CA MET A 499 -0.72 6.11 10.07
C MET A 499 -1.09 6.93 8.83
N GLY A 500 -0.12 7.58 8.18
CA GLY A 500 -0.36 8.61 7.18
C GLY A 500 0.26 9.95 7.57
N PRO A 501 0.16 10.96 6.70
CA PRO A 501 0.30 12.34 7.09
C PRO A 501 -0.68 12.65 8.23
N VAL A 502 -0.21 13.34 9.27
CA VAL A 502 -1.04 13.73 10.42
C VAL A 502 -0.92 15.22 10.63
N GLU A 503 -2.07 15.89 10.72
CA GLU A 503 -2.16 17.31 11.10
C GLU A 503 -2.81 17.42 12.48
N PHE A 504 -2.07 18.00 13.43
CA PHE A 504 -2.56 18.33 14.75
C PHE A 504 -3.11 19.75 14.74
N ARG A 505 -4.36 19.91 15.17
CA ARG A 505 -5.03 21.19 15.39
C ARG A 505 -5.42 21.27 16.86
N VAL A 506 -4.61 21.96 17.66
CA VAL A 506 -4.72 21.95 19.12
C VAL A 506 -4.97 23.34 19.70
N LYS A 507 -5.67 23.37 20.84
CA LYS A 507 -5.94 24.54 21.67
C LYS A 507 -5.47 24.29 23.10
N PHE A 508 -4.94 25.33 23.72
CA PHE A 508 -4.40 25.30 25.08
C PHE A 508 -5.28 26.15 26.01
N SER A 509 -5.67 25.58 27.14
CA SER A 509 -6.41 26.28 28.20
C SER A 509 -5.73 26.00 29.54
N GLY A 510 -4.82 26.90 29.96
CA GLY A 510 -3.94 26.65 31.09
C GLY A 510 -3.01 25.47 30.79
N ASP A 511 -3.09 24.42 31.61
CA ASP A 511 -2.33 23.18 31.41
C ASP A 511 -3.10 22.12 30.60
N GLU A 512 -4.34 22.40 30.18
CA GLU A 512 -5.14 21.48 29.39
C GLU A 512 -4.93 21.67 27.89
N LEU A 513 -4.95 20.54 27.17
CA LEU A 513 -4.88 20.46 25.72
C LEU A 513 -6.16 19.80 25.20
N GLN A 514 -6.79 20.43 24.21
CA GLN A 514 -7.89 19.82 23.44
C GLN A 514 -7.70 20.11 21.95
N GLY A 515 -8.18 19.21 21.09
CA GLY A 515 -8.10 19.42 19.66
C GLY A 515 -8.46 18.19 18.86
N VAL A 516 -7.97 18.18 17.63
CA VAL A 516 -8.08 17.02 16.74
C VAL A 516 -6.72 16.71 16.11
N ALA A 517 -6.49 15.43 15.85
CA ALA A 517 -5.42 14.95 14.99
C ALA A 517 -6.05 14.36 13.73
N ILE A 518 -5.88 15.01 12.60
CA ILE A 518 -6.40 14.57 11.30
C ILE A 518 -5.37 13.60 10.72
N VAL A 519 -5.73 12.32 10.65
CA VAL A 519 -4.89 11.25 10.11
C VAL A 519 -5.38 10.94 8.69
N GLY A 520 -4.56 11.24 7.70
CA GLY A 520 -5.00 11.24 6.30
C GLY A 520 -6.08 12.31 6.08
N ASN A 521 -7.33 11.89 5.94
CA ASN A 521 -8.48 12.77 5.74
C ASN A 521 -9.50 12.77 6.91
N ALA A 522 -9.24 12.02 7.98
CA ALA A 522 -10.23 11.75 9.03
C ALA A 522 -9.74 12.21 10.42
N PRO A 523 -10.61 12.86 11.23
CA PRO A 523 -10.21 13.41 12.52
C PRO A 523 -10.32 12.40 13.67
N TYR A 524 -9.27 12.29 14.48
CA TYR A 524 -9.34 11.79 15.85
C TYR A 524 -9.54 12.94 16.82
N ALA A 525 -10.45 12.77 17.78
CA ALA A 525 -10.47 13.63 18.96
C ALA A 525 -9.12 13.49 19.71
N LEU A 526 -8.64 14.59 20.26
CA LEU A 526 -7.37 14.63 20.97
C LEU A 526 -7.53 15.45 22.25
N SER A 527 -7.02 14.90 23.34
CA SER A 527 -6.94 15.59 24.63
C SER A 527 -5.59 15.33 25.27
N GLY A 528 -5.21 16.17 26.23
CA GLY A 528 -3.90 16.06 26.85
C GLY A 528 -3.66 17.08 27.94
N LYS A 529 -2.43 17.07 28.46
CA LYS A 529 -1.99 17.97 29.53
C LYS A 529 -0.55 18.40 29.33
N LYS A 530 -0.23 19.59 29.82
CA LYS A 530 1.13 20.12 29.86
C LYS A 530 2.00 19.24 30.77
N ASN A 531 3.18 18.91 30.29
CA ASN A 531 4.17 18.13 31.02
C ASN A 531 4.96 19.04 31.97
N ALA A 532 5.45 18.49 33.07
CA ALA A 532 6.50 19.13 33.85
C ALA A 532 7.75 19.32 32.96
N PRO A 533 8.54 20.40 33.18
CA PRO A 533 9.80 20.58 32.47
C PRO A 533 10.66 19.32 32.55
N LYS A 534 11.18 18.86 31.42
CA LYS A 534 11.99 17.64 31.33
C LYS A 534 13.15 17.86 30.38
N VAL A 535 14.32 17.35 30.79
CA VAL A 535 15.49 17.27 29.92
C VAL A 535 15.20 16.40 28.70
N ILE A 536 15.31 17.00 27.53
CA ILE A 536 15.11 16.34 26.25
C ILE A 536 16.44 15.68 25.84
N ALA A 537 16.43 14.36 25.63
CA ALA A 537 17.60 13.65 25.12
C ALA A 537 17.98 14.17 23.72
N LYS A 538 19.29 14.40 23.51
CA LYS A 538 19.85 14.95 22.26
C LYS A 538 19.70 14.01 21.05
N SER A 539 19.68 12.70 21.27
CA SER A 539 19.49 11.70 20.24
C SER A 539 18.54 10.61 20.72
N GLU A 540 17.88 9.96 19.76
CA GLU A 540 17.04 8.80 20.00
C GLU A 540 17.85 7.55 20.38
N LYS A 541 17.14 6.50 20.84
CA LYS A 541 17.71 5.18 21.11
C LYS A 541 17.99 4.34 19.86
N VAL A 542 17.43 4.71 18.71
CA VAL A 542 17.63 3.96 17.46
C VAL A 542 19.03 4.30 16.91
N THR A 543 19.84 3.28 16.65
CA THR A 543 21.18 3.46 16.08
C THR A 543 21.08 3.52 14.56
N PRO A 544 21.78 4.44 13.86
CA PRO A 544 21.85 4.43 12.41
C PRO A 544 22.27 3.06 11.87
N LEU A 545 21.60 2.58 10.83
CA LEU A 545 21.89 1.27 10.26
C LEU A 545 23.24 1.25 9.54
N SER A 546 24.09 0.29 9.89
CA SER A 546 25.32 0.03 9.15
C SER A 546 25.01 -0.48 7.73
N ALA A 547 25.97 -0.34 6.81
CA ALA A 547 25.83 -0.91 5.46
C ALA A 547 25.63 -2.43 5.47
N GLN A 548 26.15 -3.14 6.49
CA GLN A 548 25.92 -4.58 6.67
C GLN A 548 24.48 -4.87 7.10
N SER A 549 23.95 -4.09 8.06
CA SER A 549 22.57 -4.23 8.54
C SER A 549 21.56 -3.94 7.43
N GLN A 550 21.83 -2.94 6.58
CA GLN A 550 20.96 -2.63 5.44
C GLN A 550 20.87 -3.80 4.43
N ARG A 551 21.91 -4.62 4.28
CA ARG A 551 21.88 -5.82 3.40
C ARG A 551 20.99 -6.94 3.92
N LEU A 552 20.61 -6.91 5.19
CA LEU A 552 19.65 -7.86 5.77
C LEU A 552 18.19 -7.48 5.46
N ILE A 553 17.95 -6.27 4.95
CA ILE A 553 16.64 -5.83 4.49
C ILE A 553 16.41 -6.40 3.09
N LEU A 554 15.57 -7.43 2.98
CA LEU A 554 15.32 -8.14 1.73
C LEU A 554 14.40 -7.36 0.79
N GLY A 555 13.59 -6.46 1.33
CA GLY A 555 12.63 -5.65 0.58
C GLY A 555 11.35 -5.39 1.36
N GLY A 556 10.22 -5.46 0.66
CA GLY A 556 8.92 -5.16 1.24
C GLY A 556 7.80 -5.96 0.61
N GLU A 557 6.63 -5.85 1.21
CA GLU A 557 5.45 -6.61 0.82
C GLU A 557 4.19 -5.79 0.97
N ALA A 558 3.40 -5.71 -0.11
CA ALA A 558 2.04 -5.18 -0.01
C ALA A 558 1.14 -6.18 0.69
N ALA A 559 0.27 -5.73 1.60
CA ALA A 559 -0.68 -6.60 2.29
C ALA A 559 -2.12 -6.18 1.94
N LEU A 560 -2.93 -7.15 1.54
CA LEU A 560 -4.38 -6.98 1.43
C LEU A 560 -5.08 -7.97 2.37
N TRP A 561 -5.43 -7.48 3.54
CA TRP A 561 -6.35 -8.14 4.47
C TRP A 561 -7.78 -8.00 3.98
N ALA A 562 -8.60 -9.04 4.20
CA ALA A 562 -9.87 -9.19 3.50
C ALA A 562 -11.10 -9.04 4.41
N GLU A 563 -11.03 -8.40 5.58
CA GLU A 563 -12.22 -8.22 6.44
C GLU A 563 -13.33 -7.42 5.77
N ILE A 564 -12.96 -6.43 4.96
CA ILE A 564 -13.88 -5.55 4.21
C ILE A 564 -13.59 -5.52 2.71
N VAL A 565 -13.06 -6.63 2.19
CA VAL A 565 -12.74 -6.82 0.77
C VAL A 565 -13.20 -8.21 0.31
N ASP A 566 -13.94 -8.24 -0.79
CA ASP A 566 -14.46 -9.47 -1.41
C ASP A 566 -14.06 -9.55 -2.89
N GLU A 567 -14.45 -10.63 -3.57
CA GLU A 567 -14.16 -10.82 -5.00
C GLU A 567 -14.71 -9.69 -5.90
N GLN A 568 -15.72 -8.96 -5.43
CA GLN A 568 -16.35 -7.85 -6.14
C GLN A 568 -15.67 -6.50 -5.92
N SER A 569 -14.74 -6.41 -4.97
CA SER A 569 -14.04 -5.18 -4.59
C SER A 569 -12.52 -5.30 -4.53
N ILE A 570 -11.96 -6.51 -4.67
CA ILE A 570 -10.51 -6.75 -4.60
C ILE A 570 -9.71 -5.89 -5.57
N ASP A 571 -10.13 -5.76 -6.83
CA ASP A 571 -9.37 -4.97 -7.81
C ASP A 571 -9.46 -3.47 -7.47
N LEU A 572 -10.63 -2.99 -7.06
CA LEU A 572 -10.89 -1.62 -6.61
C LEU A 572 -10.03 -1.23 -5.40
N ARG A 573 -9.77 -2.17 -4.49
CA ARG A 573 -8.92 -1.93 -3.31
C ARG A 573 -7.46 -2.00 -3.68
N LEU A 574 -7.04 -3.04 -4.39
CA LEU A 574 -5.62 -3.32 -4.62
C LEU A 574 -5.01 -2.37 -5.66
N TRP A 575 -5.74 -2.07 -6.75
CA TRP A 575 -5.19 -1.39 -7.92
C TRP A 575 -5.83 -0.01 -8.16
N PRO A 576 -5.06 1.00 -8.59
CA PRO A 576 -3.67 0.93 -9.05
C PRO A 576 -2.59 1.06 -7.95
N ARG A 577 -2.96 1.20 -6.67
CA ARG A 577 -2.01 1.50 -5.57
C ARG A 577 -0.89 0.46 -5.42
N ALA A 578 -1.12 -0.81 -5.70
CA ALA A 578 -0.05 -1.80 -5.66
C ALA A 578 1.05 -1.62 -6.72
N PHE A 579 0.78 -0.94 -7.85
CA PHE A 579 1.87 -0.56 -8.76
C PHE A 579 2.86 0.41 -8.10
N ILE A 580 2.39 1.20 -7.14
CA ILE A 580 3.20 2.18 -6.41
C ILE A 580 4.12 1.50 -5.41
N VAL A 581 3.58 0.52 -4.67
CA VAL A 581 4.39 -0.31 -3.79
C VAL A 581 5.44 -1.06 -4.61
N ALA A 582 5.05 -1.70 -5.72
CA ALA A 582 5.99 -2.38 -6.60
C ALA A 582 7.09 -1.45 -7.14
N GLU A 583 6.73 -0.21 -7.50
CA GLU A 583 7.67 0.80 -7.95
C GLU A 583 8.71 1.14 -6.89
N ARG A 584 8.29 1.33 -5.64
CA ARG A 584 9.19 1.62 -4.52
C ARG A 584 10.16 0.47 -4.24
N LEU A 585 9.72 -0.76 -4.48
CA LEU A 585 10.54 -1.96 -4.26
C LEU A 585 11.45 -2.31 -5.46
N TRP A 586 11.21 -1.73 -6.64
CA TRP A 586 11.98 -1.99 -7.85
C TRP A 586 12.91 -0.83 -8.22
N SER A 587 12.40 0.41 -8.21
CA SER A 587 13.05 1.58 -8.81
C SER A 587 14.09 2.21 -7.88
N ALA A 588 14.82 3.19 -8.40
CA ALA A 588 15.79 3.97 -7.64
C ALA A 588 15.14 4.66 -6.42
N GLN A 589 15.88 4.76 -5.31
CA GLN A 589 15.38 5.32 -4.05
C GLN A 589 14.98 6.80 -4.19
N GLU A 590 15.70 7.52 -5.06
CA GLU A 590 15.60 8.95 -5.30
C GLU A 590 14.33 9.34 -6.08
N LEU A 591 13.65 8.35 -6.68
CA LEU A 591 12.38 8.58 -7.35
C LEU A 591 11.29 8.82 -6.29
N GLN A 592 11.03 10.09 -5.99
CA GLN A 592 10.12 10.51 -4.91
C GLN A 592 9.13 11.61 -5.33
N ASP A 593 9.16 12.08 -6.58
CA ASP A 593 8.20 13.07 -7.06
C ASP A 593 6.80 12.46 -7.21
N GLU A 594 5.89 12.85 -6.32
CA GLU A 594 4.49 12.39 -6.30
C GLU A 594 3.69 12.80 -7.54
N ASN A 595 3.94 13.99 -8.10
CA ASN A 595 3.20 14.47 -9.27
C ASN A 595 3.56 13.63 -10.50
N VAL A 596 4.84 13.35 -10.69
CA VAL A 596 5.35 12.47 -11.75
C VAL A 596 4.85 11.03 -11.55
N MET A 597 4.81 10.54 -10.31
CA MET A 597 4.24 9.24 -9.97
C MET A 597 2.76 9.16 -10.38
N TYR A 598 1.93 10.13 -10.00
CA TYR A 598 0.50 10.12 -10.30
C TYR A 598 0.21 10.21 -11.80
N GLN A 599 0.99 10.98 -12.56
CA GLN A 599 0.87 11.03 -14.02
C GLN A 599 1.07 9.65 -14.66
N ARG A 600 2.11 8.91 -14.23
CA ARG A 600 2.37 7.56 -14.73
C ARG A 600 1.34 6.56 -14.22
N MET A 601 0.96 6.63 -12.95
CA MET A 601 -0.04 5.75 -12.33
C MET A 601 -1.38 5.80 -13.08
N ASN A 602 -1.85 7.00 -13.43
CA ASN A 602 -3.12 7.16 -14.14
C ASN A 602 -3.09 6.50 -15.53
N ALA A 603 -1.97 6.61 -16.25
CA ALA A 603 -1.78 5.92 -17.54
C ALA A 603 -1.69 4.39 -17.36
N ILE A 604 -0.96 3.93 -16.35
CA ILE A 604 -0.80 2.51 -16.02
C ILE A 604 -2.12 1.87 -15.58
N ALA A 605 -2.94 2.57 -14.80
CA ALA A 605 -4.26 2.09 -14.38
C ALA A 605 -5.14 1.78 -15.60
N ALA A 606 -5.23 2.71 -16.55
CA ALA A 606 -5.99 2.51 -17.78
C ALA A 606 -5.40 1.43 -18.71
N TRP A 607 -4.08 1.33 -18.75
CA TRP A 607 -3.39 0.26 -19.48
C TRP A 607 -3.68 -1.11 -18.87
N ALA A 608 -3.69 -1.24 -17.55
CA ALA A 608 -3.83 -2.51 -16.86
C ALA A 608 -5.23 -3.13 -17.06
N GLU A 609 -6.30 -2.33 -17.10
CA GLU A 609 -7.65 -2.82 -17.44
C GLU A 609 -7.67 -3.56 -18.78
N LYS A 610 -6.93 -3.05 -19.77
CA LYS A 610 -6.86 -3.66 -21.11
C LYS A 610 -5.85 -4.80 -21.16
N SER A 611 -4.68 -4.62 -20.56
CA SER A 611 -3.55 -5.54 -20.69
C SER A 611 -3.68 -6.76 -19.79
N THR A 612 -3.96 -6.57 -18.51
CA THR A 612 -4.04 -7.64 -17.51
C THR A 612 -5.49 -8.05 -17.23
N GLY A 613 -6.46 -7.19 -17.56
CA GLY A 613 -7.88 -7.45 -17.32
C GLY A 613 -8.36 -7.06 -15.93
N LEU A 614 -7.65 -6.15 -15.25
CA LEU A 614 -8.08 -5.60 -13.97
C LEU A 614 -9.42 -4.87 -14.09
N LEU A 615 -10.19 -4.92 -13.01
CA LEU A 615 -11.59 -4.50 -12.96
C LEU A 615 -11.82 -3.30 -12.02
N HIS A 616 -10.78 -2.59 -11.57
CA HIS A 616 -10.88 -1.60 -10.50
C HIS A 616 -11.95 -0.51 -10.74
N ARG A 617 -12.05 0.09 -11.95
CA ARG A 617 -13.17 1.02 -12.25
C ARG A 617 -14.49 0.31 -12.47
N GLN A 618 -14.47 -0.85 -13.13
CA GLN A 618 -15.68 -1.64 -13.38
C GLN A 618 -16.34 -2.12 -12.07
N GLN A 619 -15.55 -2.42 -11.04
CA GLN A 619 -16.05 -2.81 -9.72
C GLN A 619 -16.77 -1.65 -9.02
N THR A 620 -16.26 -0.41 -9.13
CA THR A 620 -16.99 0.79 -8.70
C THR A 620 -18.32 0.92 -9.45
N GLU A 621 -18.31 0.84 -10.79
CA GLU A 621 -19.54 0.95 -11.59
C GLU A 621 -20.58 -0.10 -11.20
N ARG A 622 -20.17 -1.36 -11.05
CA ARG A 622 -21.04 -2.46 -10.62
C ARG A 622 -21.56 -2.28 -9.20
N ALA A 623 -20.75 -1.74 -8.29
CA ALA A 623 -21.19 -1.44 -6.93
C ALA A 623 -22.27 -0.34 -6.93
N LEU A 624 -22.08 0.74 -7.71
CA LEU A 624 -23.08 1.80 -7.85
C LEU A 624 -24.38 1.30 -8.51
N GLN A 625 -24.27 0.48 -9.55
CA GLN A 625 -25.43 -0.13 -10.23
C GLN A 625 -26.24 -1.02 -9.28
N ARG A 626 -25.57 -1.79 -8.42
CA ARG A 626 -26.23 -2.60 -7.38
C ARG A 626 -26.90 -1.74 -6.32
N LEU A 627 -26.26 -0.65 -5.90
CA LEU A 627 -26.77 0.21 -4.84
C LEU A 627 -28.01 1.00 -5.26
N PHE A 628 -28.05 1.51 -6.49
CA PHE A 628 -29.09 2.44 -6.97
C PHE A 628 -30.05 1.84 -7.99
N SER A 629 -30.03 0.52 -8.23
CA SER A 629 -30.89 -0.23 -9.17
C SER A 629 -31.15 0.45 -10.53
N SER A 630 -30.26 1.34 -10.97
CA SER A 630 -30.46 2.27 -12.08
C SER A 630 -29.50 1.94 -13.21
N LYS A 631 -29.98 2.10 -14.44
CA LYS A 631 -29.14 2.01 -15.64
C LYS A 631 -28.28 3.25 -15.82
N ASP A 632 -28.75 4.40 -15.33
CA ASP A 632 -27.99 5.64 -15.33
C ASP A 632 -27.42 5.90 -13.94
N ILE A 633 -26.14 5.56 -13.78
CA ILE A 633 -25.37 5.81 -12.56
C ILE A 633 -24.56 7.11 -12.64
N GLN A 634 -24.67 7.90 -13.72
CA GLN A 634 -23.86 9.11 -13.87
C GLN A 634 -24.06 10.11 -12.72
N PRO A 635 -25.29 10.35 -12.22
CA PRO A 635 -25.46 11.24 -11.07
C PRO A 635 -24.75 10.73 -9.81
N ALA A 636 -24.78 9.41 -9.58
CA ALA A 636 -24.06 8.78 -8.47
C ALA A 636 -22.54 8.83 -8.67
N ALA A 637 -22.06 8.64 -9.90
CA ALA A 637 -20.64 8.75 -10.24
C ALA A 637 -20.11 10.16 -9.97
N VAL A 638 -20.88 11.21 -10.30
CA VAL A 638 -20.53 12.61 -9.98
C VAL A 638 -20.60 12.86 -8.46
N PHE A 639 -21.57 12.26 -7.75
CA PHE A 639 -21.69 12.41 -6.30
C PHE A 639 -20.47 11.86 -5.55
N ILE A 640 -19.97 10.68 -5.95
CA ILE A 640 -18.79 10.09 -5.31
C ILE A 640 -17.50 10.87 -5.59
N GLU A 641 -17.46 11.76 -6.59
CA GLU A 641 -16.32 12.68 -6.81
C GLU A 641 -16.14 13.68 -5.64
N LEU A 642 -17.07 13.77 -4.69
CA LEU A 642 -16.98 14.62 -3.50
C LEU A 642 -16.67 13.85 -2.21
N LEU A 643 -16.61 12.53 -2.29
CA LEU A 643 -16.52 11.64 -1.13
C LEU A 643 -15.21 10.84 -1.16
N GLU A 644 -14.72 10.52 0.02
CA GLU A 644 -13.64 9.57 0.24
C GLU A 644 -13.99 8.65 1.41
N PRO A 645 -13.51 7.39 1.43
CA PRO A 645 -13.54 6.61 2.66
C PRO A 645 -12.72 7.34 3.75
N ALA A 646 -13.06 7.14 5.02
CA ALA A 646 -12.22 7.60 6.11
C ALA A 646 -10.89 6.83 6.11
N TYR A 647 -9.78 7.53 5.94
CA TYR A 647 -8.43 6.96 5.79
C TYR A 647 -7.96 6.25 7.05
N TYR A 648 -6.87 5.48 6.91
CA TYR A 648 -6.33 4.61 7.96
C TYR A 648 -7.42 3.62 8.43
N TYR A 649 -7.37 3.15 9.67
CA TYR A 649 -8.37 2.24 10.22
C TYR A 649 -9.68 2.92 10.64
N HIS A 650 -9.90 4.21 10.34
CA HIS A 650 -11.14 4.89 10.75
C HIS A 650 -12.38 4.18 10.20
N ARG A 651 -12.37 3.80 8.91
CA ARG A 651 -13.48 3.05 8.31
C ARG A 651 -13.79 1.76 9.08
N GLN A 652 -12.77 0.96 9.38
CA GLN A 652 -12.88 -0.28 10.13
C GLN A 652 -13.39 -0.02 11.56
N HIS A 653 -12.88 1.01 12.23
CA HIS A 653 -13.31 1.40 13.57
C HIS A 653 -14.77 1.84 13.61
N GLU A 654 -15.22 2.64 12.64
CA GLU A 654 -16.61 3.06 12.49
C GLU A 654 -17.52 1.87 12.24
N LYS A 655 -17.16 0.98 11.30
CA LYS A 655 -17.94 -0.24 11.05
C LYS A 655 -18.02 -1.10 12.31
N SER A 656 -16.90 -1.28 13.02
CA SER A 656 -16.84 -2.04 14.28
C SER A 656 -17.64 -1.43 15.42
N ALA A 657 -17.82 -0.11 15.45
CA ALA A 657 -18.59 0.55 16.50
C ALA A 657 -20.10 0.54 16.23
N ASN A 658 -20.50 0.45 14.96
CA ASN A 658 -21.89 0.65 14.53
C ASN A 658 -22.55 -0.59 13.91
N GLU A 659 -21.77 -1.62 13.55
CA GLU A 659 -22.24 -2.86 12.90
C GLU A 659 -21.62 -4.10 13.57
N SER A 660 -21.94 -5.30 13.07
CA SER A 660 -21.44 -6.54 13.67
C SER A 660 -19.93 -6.72 13.50
N TYR A 661 -19.37 -6.13 12.42
CA TYR A 661 -17.98 -6.22 11.98
C TYR A 661 -17.55 -7.68 11.89
N SER A 662 -18.21 -8.35 10.95
CA SER A 662 -18.10 -9.78 10.72
C SER A 662 -18.22 -10.15 9.24
N LYS A 663 -17.89 -11.41 8.93
CA LYS A 663 -17.97 -12.04 7.59
C LYS A 663 -19.35 -12.00 6.96
N VAL A 664 -20.39 -11.89 7.78
CA VAL A 664 -21.78 -11.88 7.30
C VAL A 664 -22.26 -10.47 6.96
N ASP A 665 -21.51 -9.42 7.32
CA ASP A 665 -21.88 -8.06 6.96
C ASP A 665 -21.79 -7.87 5.43
N PRO A 666 -22.82 -7.30 4.79
CA PRO A 666 -22.76 -7.06 3.36
C PRO A 666 -21.79 -5.92 3.04
N LEU A 667 -21.00 -6.10 1.98
CA LEU A 667 -20.13 -5.08 1.39
C LEU A 667 -20.85 -4.41 0.20
N ASN A 668 -21.94 -3.71 0.48
CA ASN A 668 -22.86 -3.15 -0.52
C ASN A 668 -23.32 -1.70 -0.24
N ARG A 669 -22.65 -0.96 0.65
CA ARG A 669 -22.94 0.45 0.94
C ARG A 669 -22.15 1.37 0.00
N LEU A 670 -22.46 2.66 0.01
CA LEU A 670 -21.79 3.64 -0.85
C LEU A 670 -20.26 3.66 -0.65
N VAL A 671 -19.80 3.59 0.60
CA VAL A 671 -18.36 3.52 0.94
C VAL A 671 -17.66 2.32 0.30
N ASP A 672 -18.37 1.21 0.08
CA ASP A 672 -17.84 0.01 -0.54
C ASP A 672 -17.62 0.20 -2.06
N ALA A 673 -18.32 1.15 -2.68
CA ALA A 673 -18.15 1.52 -4.09
C ALA A 673 -17.02 2.54 -4.32
N LEU A 674 -16.60 3.27 -3.28
CA LEU A 674 -15.60 4.33 -3.41
C LEU A 674 -14.20 3.74 -3.70
N PRO A 675 -13.41 4.36 -4.59
CA PRO A 675 -11.97 4.10 -4.63
C PRO A 675 -11.30 4.55 -3.32
N ALA A 676 -10.08 4.05 -3.07
CA ALA A 676 -9.33 4.44 -1.87
C ALA A 676 -8.96 5.93 -1.83
N GLU A 677 -8.78 6.56 -2.99
CA GLU A 677 -8.52 7.99 -3.12
C GLU A 677 -9.29 8.57 -4.31
N ASN A 678 -9.54 9.88 -4.26
CA ASN A 678 -10.36 10.57 -5.26
C ASN A 678 -9.52 11.41 -6.25
N ASP A 679 -9.35 10.91 -7.48
CA ASP A 679 -8.56 11.57 -8.53
C ASP A 679 -9.16 12.92 -8.97
N SER A 680 -10.49 13.01 -9.08
CA SER A 680 -11.17 14.27 -9.46
C SER A 680 -10.87 15.39 -8.46
N LEU A 681 -10.97 15.08 -7.16
CA LEU A 681 -10.68 16.04 -6.10
C LEU A 681 -9.17 16.34 -5.99
N ARG A 682 -8.30 15.34 -6.22
CA ARG A 682 -6.84 15.57 -6.29
C ARG A 682 -6.47 16.54 -7.40
N GLN A 683 -7.00 16.36 -8.61
CA GLN A 683 -6.77 17.26 -9.74
C GLN A 683 -7.33 18.66 -9.48
N PHE A 684 -8.52 18.75 -8.86
CA PHE A 684 -9.10 20.01 -8.40
C PHE A 684 -8.15 20.72 -7.43
N ASN A 685 -7.63 20.01 -6.42
CA ASN A 685 -6.70 20.54 -5.42
C ASN A 685 -5.36 20.97 -6.00
N GLN A 686 -4.79 20.22 -6.96
CA GLN A 686 -3.57 20.63 -7.66
C GLN A 686 -3.77 21.95 -8.41
N ARG A 687 -4.89 22.07 -9.12
CA ARG A 687 -5.26 23.30 -9.84
C ARG A 687 -5.50 24.47 -8.88
N LEU A 688 -6.24 24.22 -7.80
CA LEU A 688 -6.52 25.21 -6.76
C LEU A 688 -5.23 25.74 -6.14
N THR A 689 -4.28 24.85 -5.84
CA THR A 689 -2.98 25.22 -5.28
C THR A 689 -2.22 26.17 -6.22
N ARG A 690 -2.17 25.86 -7.52
CA ARG A 690 -1.54 26.74 -8.51
C ARG A 690 -2.25 28.08 -8.63
N TRP A 691 -3.57 28.07 -8.70
CA TRP A 691 -4.37 29.29 -8.82
C TRP A 691 -4.23 30.22 -7.62
N LEU A 692 -4.17 29.67 -6.40
CA LEU A 692 -4.02 30.47 -5.17
C LEU A 692 -2.71 31.25 -5.09
N VAL A 693 -1.69 30.90 -5.87
CA VAL A 693 -0.43 31.67 -5.98
C VAL A 693 -0.69 33.03 -6.62
N ASN A 694 -1.55 33.09 -7.64
CA ASN A 694 -1.95 34.32 -8.31
C ASN A 694 -3.43 34.25 -8.70
N PRO A 695 -4.36 34.60 -7.78
CA PRO A 695 -5.79 34.45 -7.99
C PRO A 695 -6.34 35.44 -9.02
N VAL A 696 -6.31 35.06 -10.29
CA VAL A 696 -6.83 35.86 -11.41
C VAL A 696 -7.87 35.09 -12.21
N ALA A 697 -8.68 35.82 -12.98
CA ALA A 697 -9.53 35.21 -13.98
C ALA A 697 -8.65 34.61 -15.08
N GLY A 698 -8.88 33.34 -15.41
CA GLY A 698 -8.08 32.61 -16.38
C GLY A 698 -8.44 31.12 -16.40
N ASN A 699 -7.68 30.32 -17.14
CA ASN A 699 -7.98 28.91 -17.39
C ASN A 699 -8.14 28.08 -16.11
N ASP A 700 -7.28 28.30 -15.12
CA ASP A 700 -7.37 27.58 -13.85
C ASP A 700 -8.65 27.95 -13.07
N TYR A 701 -8.97 29.25 -12.95
CA TYR A 701 -10.23 29.69 -12.33
C TYR A 701 -11.45 29.13 -13.06
N SER A 702 -11.50 29.26 -14.39
CA SER A 702 -12.63 28.77 -15.20
C SER A 702 -12.85 27.27 -15.04
N ALA A 703 -11.77 26.48 -14.98
CA ALA A 703 -11.87 25.04 -14.75
C ALA A 703 -12.30 24.69 -13.32
N LEU A 704 -11.78 25.38 -12.29
CA LEU A 704 -12.25 25.22 -10.91
C LEU A 704 -13.74 25.55 -10.79
N ARG A 705 -14.16 26.68 -11.36
CA ARG A 705 -15.55 27.15 -11.34
C ARG A 705 -16.48 26.19 -12.07
N ALA A 706 -16.07 25.67 -13.23
CA ALA A 706 -16.84 24.70 -14.00
C ALA A 706 -17.00 23.37 -13.25
N GLN A 707 -15.95 22.89 -12.57
CA GLN A 707 -16.05 21.66 -11.75
C GLN A 707 -17.03 21.85 -10.58
N LEU A 708 -16.96 22.97 -9.87
CA LEU A 708 -17.91 23.30 -8.80
C LEU A 708 -19.36 23.42 -9.32
N GLN A 709 -19.55 24.01 -10.51
CA GLN A 709 -20.86 24.08 -11.16
C GLN A 709 -21.40 22.70 -11.56
N ARG A 710 -20.53 21.80 -12.05
CA ARG A 710 -20.91 20.41 -12.36
C ARG A 710 -21.38 19.68 -11.10
N TRP A 711 -20.63 19.80 -10.00
CA TRP A 711 -21.01 19.20 -8.72
C TRP A 711 -22.31 19.79 -8.17
N SER A 712 -22.44 21.11 -8.11
CA SER A 712 -23.64 21.80 -7.63
C SER A 712 -24.88 21.49 -8.48
N GLY A 713 -24.71 21.44 -9.81
CA GLY A 713 -25.78 21.10 -10.76
C GLY A 713 -26.24 19.64 -10.71
N ASN A 714 -25.46 18.75 -10.07
CA ASN A 714 -25.78 17.32 -10.00
C ASN A 714 -26.89 16.99 -8.98
N ARG A 715 -27.15 17.85 -7.99
CA ARG A 715 -28.10 17.56 -6.89
C ARG A 715 -29.50 17.17 -7.38
N ALA A 716 -29.99 17.83 -8.43
CA ALA A 716 -31.30 17.55 -9.02
C ALA A 716 -31.32 16.19 -9.74
N ALA A 717 -30.26 15.86 -10.49
CA ALA A 717 -30.12 14.59 -11.18
C ALA A 717 -29.90 13.41 -10.22
N LEU A 718 -29.31 13.66 -9.06
CA LEU A 718 -29.09 12.67 -8.00
C LEU A 718 -30.37 12.36 -7.20
N ALA A 719 -31.32 13.31 -7.14
CA ALA A 719 -32.52 13.20 -6.30
C ALA A 719 -33.37 11.92 -6.53
N PRO A 720 -33.58 11.42 -7.76
CA PRO A 720 -34.26 10.15 -7.98
C PRO A 720 -33.54 8.96 -7.31
N LEU A 721 -32.21 8.90 -7.40
CA LEU A 721 -31.41 7.82 -6.82
C LEU A 721 -31.43 7.85 -5.28
N LEU A 722 -31.48 9.06 -4.68
CA LEU A 722 -31.59 9.22 -3.22
C LEU A 722 -32.95 8.76 -2.67
N LYS A 723 -33.99 8.65 -3.49
CA LYS A 723 -35.27 8.04 -3.05
C LYS A 723 -35.12 6.54 -2.82
N GLU A 724 -34.21 5.89 -3.53
CA GLU A 724 -33.88 4.47 -3.35
C GLU A 724 -32.96 4.25 -2.14
N GLN A 725 -32.14 5.26 -1.81
CA GLN A 725 -31.20 5.24 -0.68
C GLN A 725 -31.39 6.47 0.24
N PRO A 726 -32.49 6.56 1.01
CA PRO A 726 -32.82 7.76 1.79
C PRO A 726 -31.78 8.11 2.87
N SER A 727 -31.01 7.15 3.35
CA SER A 727 -29.92 7.35 4.31
C SER A 727 -28.82 8.27 3.76
N LEU A 728 -28.71 8.44 2.44
CA LEU A 728 -27.71 9.29 1.80
C LEU A 728 -28.13 10.75 1.67
N ASN A 729 -29.38 11.12 2.00
CA ASN A 729 -29.85 12.50 1.83
C ASN A 729 -29.04 13.51 2.64
N SER A 730 -28.76 13.23 3.93
CA SER A 730 -27.95 14.10 4.79
C SER A 730 -26.57 14.36 4.18
N LEU A 731 -25.94 13.30 3.68
CA LEU A 731 -24.62 13.39 3.05
C LEU A 731 -24.69 14.20 1.75
N ALA A 732 -25.72 13.98 0.93
CA ALA A 732 -25.93 14.72 -0.31
C ALA A 732 -26.17 16.23 -0.07
N ASP A 733 -26.96 16.57 0.94
CA ASP A 733 -27.22 17.97 1.31
C ASP A 733 -25.95 18.65 1.82
N LYS A 734 -25.18 17.97 2.69
CA LYS A 734 -23.88 18.45 3.15
C LYS A 734 -22.88 18.66 2.01
N THR A 735 -22.82 17.75 1.03
CA THR A 735 -21.96 17.96 -0.14
C THR A 735 -22.38 19.18 -0.96
N GLN A 736 -23.68 19.44 -1.08
CA GLN A 736 -24.18 20.62 -1.79
C GLN A 736 -23.76 21.91 -1.06
N GLU A 737 -23.95 21.97 0.25
CA GLU A 737 -23.59 23.12 1.08
C GLU A 737 -22.09 23.45 0.98
N ILE A 738 -21.22 22.43 1.06
CA ILE A 738 -19.77 22.61 0.96
C ILE A 738 -19.35 23.06 -0.45
N VAL A 739 -19.99 22.54 -1.51
CA VAL A 739 -19.74 22.99 -2.89
C VAL A 739 -20.11 24.46 -3.06
N GLU A 740 -21.28 24.88 -2.58
CA GLU A 740 -21.74 26.26 -2.63
C GLU A 740 -20.84 27.21 -1.84
N LEU A 741 -20.41 26.77 -0.64
CA LEU A 741 -19.46 27.51 0.18
C LEU A 741 -18.10 27.66 -0.52
N THR A 742 -17.56 26.58 -1.07
CA THR A 742 -16.29 26.58 -1.81
C THR A 742 -16.35 27.54 -2.99
N GLN A 743 -17.47 27.51 -3.72
CA GLN A 743 -17.75 28.40 -4.82
C GLN A 743 -17.80 29.88 -4.40
N MET A 744 -18.49 30.18 -3.30
CA MET A 744 -18.55 31.53 -2.73
C MET A 744 -17.17 32.04 -2.34
N LEU A 745 -16.38 31.21 -1.65
CA LEU A 745 -15.00 31.54 -1.24
C LEU A 745 -14.09 31.79 -2.45
N LEU A 746 -14.20 30.94 -3.48
CA LEU A 746 -13.44 31.08 -4.72
C LEU A 746 -13.74 32.41 -5.41
N ASP A 747 -15.02 32.76 -5.54
CA ASP A 747 -15.47 34.00 -6.17
C ASP A 747 -15.06 35.23 -5.35
N LYS A 748 -15.18 35.20 -4.02
CA LYS A 748 -14.68 36.27 -3.13
C LYS A 748 -13.17 36.48 -3.31
N ARG A 749 -12.41 35.39 -3.39
CA ARG A 749 -10.95 35.46 -3.53
C ARG A 749 -10.53 36.05 -4.86
N LEU A 750 -11.21 35.69 -5.96
CA LEU A 750 -10.98 36.29 -7.28
C LEU A 750 -11.20 37.81 -7.26
N HIS A 751 -12.28 38.27 -6.64
CA HIS A 751 -12.65 39.69 -6.58
C HIS A 751 -11.94 40.45 -5.46
N GLN A 752 -10.94 39.85 -4.81
CA GLN A 752 -10.16 40.44 -3.70
C GLN A 752 -11.06 40.99 -2.57
N GLN A 753 -12.22 40.37 -2.34
CA GLN A 753 -13.10 40.76 -1.25
C GLN A 753 -12.49 40.31 0.08
N SER A 754 -12.46 41.19 1.07
CA SER A 754 -12.00 40.85 2.43
C SER A 754 -13.08 40.07 3.19
N LEU A 755 -12.67 39.12 4.03
CA LEU A 755 -13.53 38.52 5.04
C LEU A 755 -13.35 39.28 6.36
N SER A 756 -14.45 39.62 7.04
CA SER A 756 -14.33 40.16 8.40
C SER A 756 -13.83 39.07 9.36
N PRO A 757 -13.15 39.42 10.48
CA PRO A 757 -12.72 38.42 11.46
C PRO A 757 -13.87 37.57 12.02
N ALA A 758 -15.07 38.14 12.15
CA ALA A 758 -16.26 37.43 12.60
C ALA A 758 -16.80 36.45 11.53
N GLU A 759 -16.81 36.87 10.27
CA GLU A 759 -17.18 36.02 9.13
C GLU A 759 -16.20 34.85 9.01
N GLN A 760 -14.89 35.13 9.03
CA GLN A 760 -13.86 34.09 8.97
C GLN A 760 -14.01 33.07 10.10
N LYS A 761 -14.17 33.51 11.35
CA LYS A 761 -14.36 32.62 12.51
C LYS A 761 -15.63 31.76 12.39
N THR A 762 -16.69 32.31 11.80
CA THR A 762 -17.94 31.57 11.54
C THR A 762 -17.70 30.47 10.50
N LEU A 763 -17.00 30.79 9.41
CA LEU A 763 -16.66 29.85 8.35
C LEU A 763 -15.70 28.75 8.81
N GLU A 764 -14.67 29.10 9.60
CA GLU A 764 -13.76 28.14 10.23
C GLU A 764 -14.52 27.16 11.12
N LYS A 765 -15.48 27.66 11.91
CA LYS A 765 -16.33 26.81 12.76
C LYS A 765 -17.25 25.90 11.93
N GLN A 766 -17.82 26.41 10.84
CA GLN A 766 -18.64 25.61 9.92
C GLN A 766 -17.81 24.46 9.32
N LEU A 767 -16.67 24.77 8.70
CA LEU A 767 -15.80 23.76 8.08
C LEU A 767 -15.28 22.74 9.10
N SER A 768 -14.96 23.17 10.32
CA SER A 768 -14.59 22.25 11.41
C SER A 768 -15.73 21.33 11.84
N ASN A 769 -16.98 21.77 11.77
CA ASN A 769 -18.15 20.92 12.03
C ASN A 769 -18.42 19.99 10.85
N ASP A 770 -18.11 20.42 9.63
CA ASP A 770 -18.27 19.63 8.42
C ASP A 770 -17.22 18.53 8.28
N LEU A 771 -16.04 18.71 8.87
CA LEU A 771 -15.00 17.68 8.95
C LEU A 771 -15.37 16.62 9.99
N GLN A 772 -16.23 15.69 9.61
CA GLN A 772 -16.65 14.54 10.42
C GLN A 772 -16.81 13.30 9.55
N ILE A 773 -16.66 12.13 10.17
CA ILE A 773 -16.92 10.86 9.51
C ILE A 773 -18.43 10.60 9.52
N GLU A 774 -19.01 10.41 8.34
CA GLU A 774 -20.42 10.06 8.16
C GLU A 774 -20.52 8.80 7.29
N GLN A 775 -21.14 7.75 7.82
CA GLN A 775 -21.27 6.46 7.11
C GLN A 775 -19.91 5.94 6.58
N GLU A 776 -18.87 6.02 7.42
CA GLU A 776 -17.48 5.65 7.10
C GLU A 776 -16.78 6.52 6.03
N MET A 777 -17.39 7.64 5.63
CA MET A 777 -16.90 8.54 4.59
C MET A 777 -16.59 9.94 5.13
N ILE A 778 -15.79 10.69 4.37
CA ILE A 778 -15.50 12.10 4.57
C ILE A 778 -15.99 12.87 3.33
N VAL A 779 -16.61 14.04 3.53
CA VAL A 779 -16.83 15.01 2.44
C VAL A 779 -15.53 15.76 2.19
N ALA A 780 -14.69 15.21 1.31
CA ALA A 780 -13.29 15.62 1.19
C ALA A 780 -13.09 17.04 0.61
N LEU A 781 -14.11 17.63 -0.03
CA LEU A 781 -14.07 19.02 -0.51
C LEU A 781 -13.89 20.05 0.62
N VAL A 782 -14.20 19.69 1.88
CA VAL A 782 -14.00 20.55 3.06
C VAL A 782 -12.58 21.11 3.15
N PHE A 783 -11.57 20.28 2.86
CA PHE A 783 -10.16 20.69 2.86
C PHE A 783 -9.83 21.72 1.77
N SER A 784 -10.54 21.64 0.62
CA SER A 784 -10.38 22.62 -0.46
C SER A 784 -10.96 23.98 -0.06
N ALA A 785 -12.13 23.98 0.59
CA ALA A 785 -12.75 25.18 1.13
C ALA A 785 -11.88 25.82 2.22
N GLU A 786 -11.35 25.02 3.16
CA GLU A 786 -10.40 25.46 4.18
C GLU A 786 -9.16 26.12 3.55
N LYS A 787 -8.61 25.52 2.49
CA LYS A 787 -7.45 26.06 1.79
C LYS A 787 -7.71 27.44 1.18
N ILE A 788 -8.90 27.66 0.62
CA ILE A 788 -9.29 28.98 0.09
C ILE A 788 -9.50 29.97 1.25
N LEU A 789 -10.19 29.55 2.32
CA LEU A 789 -10.43 30.38 3.50
C LEU A 789 -9.12 30.86 4.14
N ASN A 790 -8.15 29.96 4.30
CA ASN A 790 -6.82 30.27 4.83
C ASN A 790 -5.98 31.18 3.92
N SER A 791 -6.38 31.38 2.66
CA SER A 791 -5.69 32.32 1.76
C SER A 791 -6.05 33.79 2.00
N PHE A 792 -7.13 34.07 2.74
CA PHE A 792 -7.53 35.44 3.08
C PHE A 792 -6.71 36.06 4.21
N THR A 793 -6.01 35.25 5.02
CA THR A 793 -5.20 35.70 6.16
C THR A 793 -3.74 35.96 5.84
N ARG A 794 -3.29 35.65 4.61
CA ARG A 794 -1.91 35.94 4.18
C ARG A 794 -1.81 37.41 3.76
N HIS A 795 -1.31 38.24 4.69
CA HIS A 795 -0.75 39.57 4.42
C HIS A 795 0.71 39.61 4.85
#